data_AF-A0A7W1FMZ2-F1
#
_entry.id   AF-A0A7W1FMZ2-F1
#
_cell.length_a   1.000
_cell.length_b   1.000
_cell.length_c   1.000
_cell.angle_alpha   90.00
_cell.angle_beta   90.00
_cell.angle_gamma   90.00
#
_symmetry.space_group_name_H-M   'P 1'
#
loop_
_entity.id
_entity.type
_entity.pdbx_description
1 polymer ?
#
loop_
_entity_poly.entity_id
_entity_poly.type
_entity_poly.pdbx_seq_one_letter_code
_entity_poly.pdbx_strand_id
1 'polypeptide(L)'
;MRAPLLLLCSLTFVQAADATLEKRAIAILDRACAECHSHAAKKMKGGLALDSRAALLEGGDTGPAIVAGDPAKSLLVKAIGYEDEDLEMPPKGKRLPAEDVATLAAWIKAGAPWQAKASNAQALTGKPARKPGMITVEDRAWWSFQPLAQVEPPKAGVGWAINEVDRFVAAKHAESGLTPAPQADRATLIRRATYTLTGLPPTPEDVAAFVADNAPNAYEKLVDRLLASPGYGEHWARHWLDLVRYADSDGFRIDHYRPDAYRYRDWVVRSLNADKPYDRFVQEQIAGDEMFPDNPDALVATGYLRHWSYEYNNRDVVTQRDNIVIDLTDTTADVFMGLGLGCARCHDHKFDPLLQKDYFRLRAFFEPVLPRDDLTATTATERAAHAKAMAAWESKSADVRGKITALEAPYRVKGEKKAVTMFPPETQAIWTKAAKERTPQEAILADLVNRQVLYEYDRLMTYVKADEKPKLIALQQELTALEKDKPKALAVAFAATDVGPTAPPTMIPRKTAMGAIAPGYPTILAAEPAKVPAPSATSSNRRATLARWLTEETNPLTARVLVNRVWQYHFGAGLAINSSDFGMLGEPPSHPALLDWLSKRFIAEGWSLKKLHRHLLLSATWQQSATHPQAEAARLKDPENRLHWRGSTRRLGAEAIRDAVLSVTGEIDLTQGGPGVDGAKARRSLYVKVQRNRRDAVLDVFDVAEGFASTASRNITTTPRQSLLLFNGEWALARARAFAARLTKEVQGSGADGVAKRTTRAYQLAYGRAPTPAELTAAGEFLGAQKDVGGGVQVQASLIGDKLPFRDGRGAVLSPGTMQDRLMIGDRARLPEGDLTIEAFVLLRAPYENADVRTIAARWDGDLKTPGWSLGVTGKKSRYKPMTLLLQLSSGADGAKEAEPLFSGLFLQPGRPYFVAASIKLSDGGEGPDGKEKAGGVTFYIKDLSNDDEPMQSARVPHKTTKLPEVDAPLTIGGRWGAQKHLWDGVIDDVRMSDVALRGEQLLLTTEGLTDHTIGYWRFENRTGAFNDSSPHGRHLMTLTTDSGVRDTSLDAWTDFCHVLINSNELIYVD
;
A
#
# COMPACT_ATOMS: atom_id res chain seq x y z
N MET A 1 -4.92 -41.35 -22.55
CA MET A 1 -6.37 -41.65 -22.51
C MET A 1 -7.01 -40.77 -21.45
N ARG A 2 -8.09 -40.06 -21.79
CA ARG A 2 -8.78 -39.07 -20.96
C ARG A 2 -10.00 -39.71 -20.29
N ALA A 3 -10.15 -39.58 -18.97
CA ALA A 3 -11.41 -39.50 -18.21
C ALA A 3 -11.11 -39.23 -16.71
N PRO A 4 -12.02 -38.59 -15.94
CA PRO A 4 -11.66 -37.57 -14.94
C PRO A 4 -11.96 -37.96 -13.47
N LEU A 5 -11.22 -37.33 -12.55
CA LEU A 5 -11.54 -37.28 -11.13
C LEU A 5 -12.32 -35.98 -10.87
N LEU A 6 -13.65 -36.08 -10.76
CA LEU A 6 -14.57 -34.97 -10.54
C LEU A 6 -15.48 -35.35 -9.38
N LEU A 7 -14.98 -35.24 -8.15
CA LEU A 7 -15.79 -35.46 -6.95
C LEU A 7 -15.15 -34.75 -5.74
N LEU A 8 -15.26 -33.42 -5.71
CA LEU A 8 -15.16 -32.59 -4.49
C LEU A 8 -15.59 -31.12 -4.69
N CYS A 9 -16.42 -30.84 -5.72
CA CYS A 9 -16.91 -29.49 -6.02
C CYS A 9 -18.34 -29.21 -5.52
N SER A 10 -18.93 -30.08 -4.68
CA SER A 10 -20.37 -30.02 -4.37
C SER A 10 -20.76 -28.99 -3.32
N LEU A 11 -19.82 -28.41 -2.57
CA LEU A 11 -20.12 -27.46 -1.48
C LEU A 11 -20.08 -25.98 -1.93
N THR A 12 -19.37 -25.63 -3.00
CA THR A 12 -19.27 -24.25 -3.52
C THR A 12 -20.40 -23.87 -4.47
N PHE A 13 -21.07 -24.83 -5.11
CA PHE A 13 -22.19 -24.55 -6.01
C PHE A 13 -23.49 -24.13 -5.29
N VAL A 14 -23.69 -24.57 -4.04
CA VAL A 14 -24.92 -24.27 -3.28
C VAL A 14 -24.99 -22.77 -2.94
N GLN A 15 -23.86 -22.17 -2.52
CA GLN A 15 -23.82 -20.77 -2.08
C GLN A 15 -23.91 -19.75 -3.25
N ALA A 16 -23.39 -20.11 -4.43
CA ALA A 16 -23.51 -19.29 -5.64
C ALA A 16 -24.92 -19.34 -6.25
N ALA A 17 -25.62 -20.46 -6.09
CA ALA A 17 -27.02 -20.61 -6.49
C ALA A 17 -27.94 -19.73 -5.64
N ASP A 18 -27.74 -19.68 -4.31
CA ASP A 18 -28.54 -18.87 -3.39
C ASP A 18 -28.44 -17.35 -3.65
N ALA A 19 -27.24 -16.83 -3.90
CA ALA A 19 -27.04 -15.40 -4.21
C ALA A 19 -27.62 -14.98 -5.57
N THR A 20 -27.81 -15.95 -6.49
CA THR A 20 -28.45 -15.72 -7.80
C THR A 20 -29.97 -15.76 -7.67
N LEU A 21 -30.49 -16.67 -6.83
CA LEU A 21 -31.91 -16.79 -6.52
C LEU A 21 -32.45 -15.53 -5.80
N GLU A 22 -31.71 -15.04 -4.80
CA GLU A 22 -32.01 -13.80 -4.08
C GLU A 22 -32.20 -12.61 -5.04
N LYS A 23 -31.21 -12.35 -5.91
CA LYS A 23 -31.27 -11.20 -6.84
C LYS A 23 -32.46 -11.27 -7.77
N ARG A 24 -32.81 -12.48 -8.23
CA ARG A 24 -33.97 -12.69 -9.10
C ARG A 24 -35.28 -12.43 -8.35
N ALA A 25 -35.40 -12.92 -7.11
CA ALA A 25 -36.56 -12.66 -6.27
C ALA A 25 -36.77 -11.17 -5.97
N ILE A 26 -35.70 -10.46 -5.57
CA ILE A 26 -35.76 -9.01 -5.30
C ILE A 26 -36.14 -8.24 -6.57
N ALA A 27 -35.55 -8.57 -7.72
CA ALA A 27 -35.90 -7.93 -8.99
C ALA A 27 -37.37 -8.12 -9.38
N ILE A 28 -37.98 -9.26 -9.02
CA ILE A 28 -39.42 -9.50 -9.22
C ILE A 28 -40.24 -8.60 -8.29
N LEU A 29 -39.89 -8.51 -6.99
CA LEU A 29 -40.58 -7.65 -6.02
C LEU A 29 -40.52 -6.17 -6.44
N ASP A 30 -39.35 -5.70 -6.85
CA ASP A 30 -39.15 -4.32 -7.31
C ASP A 30 -39.98 -4.02 -8.56
N ARG A 31 -39.96 -4.92 -9.54
CA ARG A 31 -40.65 -4.71 -10.83
C ARG A 31 -42.16 -4.85 -10.72
N ALA A 32 -42.66 -5.80 -9.93
CA ALA A 32 -44.06 -6.21 -9.94
C ALA A 32 -44.88 -5.76 -8.73
N CYS A 33 -44.22 -5.46 -7.60
CA CYS A 33 -44.91 -5.19 -6.34
C CYS A 33 -44.68 -3.75 -5.82
N ALA A 34 -43.51 -3.15 -6.09
CA ALA A 34 -43.10 -1.91 -5.45
C ALA A 34 -44.01 -0.70 -5.74
N GLU A 35 -44.74 -0.68 -6.85
CA GLU A 35 -45.66 0.43 -7.17
C GLU A 35 -46.77 0.60 -6.11
N CYS A 36 -47.22 -0.49 -5.50
CA CYS A 36 -48.29 -0.50 -4.49
C CYS A 36 -47.84 -0.95 -3.09
N HIS A 37 -46.74 -1.70 -2.99
CA HIS A 37 -46.28 -2.35 -1.77
C HIS A 37 -44.80 -2.05 -1.48
N SER A 38 -44.42 -0.78 -1.54
CA SER A 38 -43.11 -0.31 -1.06
C SER A 38 -43.29 0.92 -0.18
N HIS A 39 -42.29 1.22 0.65
CA HIS A 39 -42.23 2.45 1.43
C HIS A 39 -42.18 3.70 0.53
N ALA A 40 -41.77 3.55 -0.74
CA ALA A 40 -41.75 4.61 -1.74
C ALA A 40 -43.06 4.75 -2.54
N ALA A 41 -44.04 3.87 -2.33
CA ALA A 41 -45.31 3.90 -3.05
C ALA A 41 -46.12 5.16 -2.67
N LYS A 42 -46.67 5.87 -3.68
CA LYS A 42 -47.52 7.06 -3.45
C LYS A 42 -48.76 6.75 -2.60
N LYS A 43 -49.26 5.51 -2.66
CA LYS A 43 -50.37 5.00 -1.86
C LYS A 43 -50.14 3.52 -1.58
N MET A 44 -49.61 3.22 -0.40
CA MET A 44 -49.37 1.85 0.07
C MET A 44 -50.70 1.14 0.35
N LYS A 45 -50.86 -0.09 -0.13
CA LYS A 45 -52.10 -0.88 0.03
C LYS A 45 -51.95 -1.96 1.10
N GLY A 46 -52.98 -2.12 1.93
CA GLY A 46 -53.07 -3.17 2.96
C GLY A 46 -51.99 -3.10 4.05
N GLY A 47 -51.46 -1.89 4.32
CA GLY A 47 -50.36 -1.70 5.28
C GLY A 47 -49.05 -2.42 4.92
N LEU A 48 -48.96 -3.00 3.71
CA LEU A 48 -47.96 -3.99 3.36
C LEU A 48 -46.83 -3.39 2.53
N ALA A 49 -45.59 -3.57 2.98
CA ALA A 49 -44.36 -3.26 2.24
C ALA A 49 -43.53 -4.52 1.96
N LEU A 50 -43.00 -4.63 0.74
CA LEU A 50 -42.29 -5.80 0.21
C LEU A 50 -40.86 -5.48 -0.24
N ASP A 51 -40.35 -4.29 0.09
CA ASP A 51 -39.06 -3.73 -0.33
C ASP A 51 -37.93 -3.93 0.70
N SER A 52 -38.20 -4.63 1.80
CA SER A 52 -37.20 -5.09 2.75
C SER A 52 -37.61 -6.41 3.38
N ARG A 53 -36.61 -7.21 3.79
CA ARG A 53 -36.86 -8.48 4.48
C ARG A 53 -37.62 -8.30 5.80
N ALA A 54 -37.34 -7.23 6.53
CA ALA A 54 -38.04 -6.93 7.79
C ALA A 54 -39.54 -6.70 7.53
N ALA A 55 -39.88 -5.87 6.54
CA ALA A 55 -41.27 -5.57 6.19
C ALA A 55 -42.03 -6.80 5.68
N LEU A 56 -41.36 -7.69 4.94
CA LEU A 56 -41.94 -8.96 4.49
C LEU A 56 -42.31 -9.91 5.66
N LEU A 57 -41.49 -9.93 6.71
CA LEU A 57 -41.69 -10.75 7.90
C LEU A 57 -42.72 -10.14 8.85
N GLU A 58 -42.77 -8.81 8.96
CA GLU A 58 -43.79 -8.08 9.70
C GLU A 58 -45.16 -8.23 9.03
N GLY A 59 -45.20 -8.07 7.70
CA GLY A 59 -46.40 -8.19 6.89
C GLY A 59 -47.27 -6.94 6.88
N GLY A 60 -48.53 -7.10 6.49
CA GLY A 60 -49.50 -6.01 6.41
C GLY A 60 -50.66 -6.19 7.39
N ASP A 61 -51.77 -5.53 7.11
CA ASP A 61 -52.99 -5.57 7.95
C ASP A 61 -53.55 -7.00 8.15
N THR A 62 -53.15 -7.95 7.29
CA THR A 62 -53.56 -9.36 7.29
C THR A 62 -52.50 -10.31 7.88
N GLY A 63 -51.41 -9.78 8.42
CA GLY A 63 -50.30 -10.55 9.02
C GLY A 63 -49.09 -10.74 8.11
N PRO A 64 -48.11 -11.58 8.52
CA PRO A 64 -46.84 -11.77 7.83
C PRO A 64 -46.99 -12.12 6.35
N ALA A 65 -46.32 -11.38 5.47
CA ALA A 65 -46.36 -11.65 4.04
C ALA A 65 -45.61 -12.93 3.69
N ILE A 66 -44.52 -13.23 4.41
CA ILE A 66 -43.77 -14.47 4.25
C ILE A 66 -43.54 -15.16 5.59
N VAL A 67 -43.49 -16.49 5.53
CA VAL A 67 -42.98 -17.36 6.59
C VAL A 67 -41.70 -17.99 6.04
N ALA A 68 -40.55 -17.51 6.51
CA ALA A 68 -39.25 -17.96 6.01
C ALA A 68 -39.10 -19.49 6.14
N GLY A 69 -38.74 -20.16 5.04
CA GLY A 69 -38.64 -21.61 4.96
C GLY A 69 -39.93 -22.34 4.61
N ASP A 70 -41.09 -21.68 4.65
CA ASP A 70 -42.41 -22.30 4.42
C ASP A 70 -43.27 -21.48 3.42
N PRO A 71 -43.09 -21.71 2.11
CA PRO A 71 -43.86 -21.03 1.07
C PRO A 71 -45.37 -21.27 1.17
N ALA A 72 -45.80 -22.45 1.61
CA ALA A 72 -47.21 -22.82 1.69
C ALA A 72 -47.96 -22.03 2.79
N LYS A 73 -47.25 -21.57 3.82
CA LYS A 73 -47.80 -20.68 4.86
C LYS A 73 -47.61 -19.20 4.57
N SER A 74 -46.93 -18.83 3.49
CA SER A 74 -46.63 -17.45 3.15
C SER A 74 -47.79 -16.80 2.38
N LEU A 75 -48.39 -15.75 2.93
CA LEU A 75 -49.51 -15.04 2.30
C LEU A 75 -49.14 -14.47 0.93
N LEU A 76 -47.89 -14.05 0.74
CA LEU A 76 -47.38 -13.56 -0.53
C LEU A 76 -47.51 -14.61 -1.64
N VAL A 77 -47.21 -15.88 -1.37
CA VAL A 77 -47.31 -16.97 -2.36
C VAL A 77 -48.77 -17.26 -2.69
N LYS A 78 -49.64 -17.27 -1.68
CA LYS A 78 -51.09 -17.45 -1.87
C LYS A 78 -51.70 -16.32 -2.69
N ALA A 79 -51.31 -15.08 -2.41
CA ALA A 79 -51.76 -13.87 -3.08
C ALA A 79 -51.38 -13.84 -4.57
N ILE A 80 -50.10 -14.11 -4.89
CA ILE A 80 -49.62 -14.12 -6.28
C ILE A 80 -50.00 -15.41 -7.03
N GLY A 81 -50.28 -16.49 -6.29
CA GLY A 81 -50.79 -17.76 -6.80
C GLY A 81 -52.31 -17.78 -7.02
N TYR A 82 -53.02 -16.78 -6.50
CA TYR A 82 -54.49 -16.68 -6.53
C TYR A 82 -55.14 -17.89 -5.85
N GLU A 83 -54.54 -18.33 -4.75
CA GLU A 83 -55.04 -19.43 -3.92
C GLU A 83 -56.08 -18.94 -2.88
N ASP A 84 -56.23 -17.61 -2.75
CA ASP A 84 -57.18 -16.92 -1.88
C ASP A 84 -57.83 -15.77 -2.65
N GLU A 85 -59.15 -15.85 -2.86
CA GLU A 85 -59.94 -14.91 -3.67
C GLU A 85 -59.95 -13.49 -3.08
N ASP A 86 -59.72 -13.33 -1.78
CA ASP A 86 -59.70 -12.03 -1.10
C ASP A 86 -58.31 -11.37 -1.08
N LEU A 87 -57.26 -12.11 -1.48
CA LEU A 87 -55.86 -11.67 -1.43
C LEU A 87 -55.17 -11.65 -2.81
N GLU A 88 -55.91 -11.84 -3.91
CA GLU A 88 -55.35 -11.91 -5.26
C GLU A 88 -54.49 -10.68 -5.63
N MET A 89 -53.23 -10.91 -5.99
CA MET A 89 -52.27 -9.86 -6.34
C MET A 89 -51.60 -10.13 -7.71
N PRO A 90 -51.70 -9.22 -8.69
CA PRO A 90 -52.42 -7.94 -8.63
C PRO A 90 -53.95 -8.10 -8.78
N PRO A 91 -54.78 -7.38 -7.99
CA PRO A 91 -56.24 -7.50 -8.03
C PRO A 91 -56.85 -7.04 -9.36
N LYS A 92 -56.09 -6.24 -10.13
CA LYS A 92 -56.39 -5.86 -11.51
C LYS A 92 -55.06 -5.81 -12.27
N GLY A 93 -54.97 -6.51 -13.40
CA GLY A 93 -53.77 -6.49 -14.24
C GLY A 93 -53.34 -7.89 -14.70
N LYS A 94 -52.14 -7.98 -15.26
CA LYS A 94 -51.55 -9.27 -15.66
C LYS A 94 -50.99 -9.99 -14.44
N ARG A 95 -51.33 -11.26 -14.27
CA ARG A 95 -50.75 -12.16 -13.28
C ARG A 95 -49.24 -12.26 -13.47
N LEU A 96 -48.52 -12.54 -12.38
CA LEU A 96 -47.11 -12.90 -12.49
C LEU A 96 -46.96 -14.19 -13.31
N PRO A 97 -45.94 -14.30 -14.17
CA PRO A 97 -45.57 -15.55 -14.81
C PRO A 97 -45.34 -16.66 -13.78
N ALA A 98 -45.72 -17.90 -14.11
CA ALA A 98 -45.55 -19.06 -13.21
C ALA A 98 -44.08 -19.27 -12.78
N GLU A 99 -43.13 -18.90 -13.64
CA GLU A 99 -41.69 -18.91 -13.33
C GLU A 99 -41.29 -17.90 -12.24
N ASP A 100 -41.93 -16.74 -12.20
CA ASP A 100 -41.68 -15.70 -11.20
C ASP A 100 -42.29 -16.10 -9.86
N VAL A 101 -43.50 -16.68 -9.87
CA VAL A 101 -44.13 -17.26 -8.67
C VAL A 101 -43.28 -18.40 -8.11
N ALA A 102 -42.78 -19.31 -8.96
CA ALA A 102 -41.90 -20.40 -8.55
C ALA A 102 -40.56 -19.88 -8.01
N THR A 103 -40.02 -18.79 -8.58
CA THR A 103 -38.79 -18.14 -8.10
C THR A 103 -39.00 -17.55 -6.71
N LEU A 104 -40.11 -16.83 -6.47
CA LEU A 104 -40.45 -16.28 -5.15
C LEU A 104 -40.70 -17.38 -4.11
N ALA A 105 -41.39 -18.46 -4.48
CA ALA A 105 -41.61 -19.60 -3.60
C ALA A 105 -40.30 -20.32 -3.25
N ALA A 106 -39.41 -20.54 -4.22
CA ALA A 106 -38.09 -21.14 -3.98
C ALA A 106 -37.22 -20.24 -3.09
N TRP A 107 -37.27 -18.93 -3.29
CA TRP A 107 -36.56 -17.96 -2.46
C TRP A 107 -37.07 -17.93 -1.01
N ILE A 108 -38.39 -17.97 -0.80
CA ILE A 108 -38.99 -18.10 0.54
C ILE A 108 -38.57 -19.43 1.18
N LYS A 109 -38.56 -20.52 0.42
CA LYS A 109 -38.11 -21.85 0.89
C LYS A 109 -36.65 -21.84 1.32
N ALA A 110 -35.81 -21.03 0.66
CA ALA A 110 -34.41 -20.81 1.03
C ALA A 110 -34.23 -19.88 2.25
N GLY A 111 -35.31 -19.48 2.93
CA GLY A 111 -35.27 -18.61 4.11
C GLY A 111 -35.37 -17.12 3.80
N ALA A 112 -35.72 -16.78 2.55
CA ALA A 112 -35.75 -15.41 2.02
C ALA A 112 -34.45 -14.64 2.32
N PRO A 113 -33.28 -15.12 1.85
CA PRO A 113 -32.02 -14.42 2.02
C PRO A 113 -32.09 -13.03 1.40
N TRP A 114 -31.54 -12.03 2.10
CA TRP A 114 -31.55 -10.62 1.68
C TRP A 114 -30.25 -9.96 2.14
N GLN A 115 -29.32 -9.74 1.22
CA GLN A 115 -28.07 -9.03 1.46
C GLN A 115 -28.29 -7.54 1.20
N ALA A 116 -28.10 -6.71 2.22
CA ALA A 116 -28.15 -5.26 2.08
C ALA A 116 -27.08 -4.80 1.06
N LYS A 117 -27.50 -4.37 -0.14
CA LYS A 117 -26.63 -3.65 -1.08
C LYS A 117 -26.89 -2.15 -1.06
N ALA A 118 -25.78 -1.42 -1.01
CA ALA A 118 -25.61 0.03 -0.90
C ALA A 118 -26.01 0.86 -2.14
N SER A 119 -27.07 0.48 -2.87
CA SER A 119 -27.53 1.25 -4.03
C SER A 119 -29.02 1.58 -3.94
N ASN A 120 -29.36 2.43 -2.97
CA ASN A 120 -30.42 3.45 -3.04
C ASN A 120 -30.54 4.09 -1.65
N ALA A 121 -29.72 5.11 -1.37
CA ALA A 121 -29.69 5.86 -0.11
C ALA A 121 -31.01 6.57 0.25
N GLN A 122 -32.02 6.50 -0.63
CA GLN A 122 -33.35 7.08 -0.43
C GLN A 122 -34.43 6.03 -0.09
N ALA A 123 -34.18 4.75 -0.37
CA ALA A 123 -35.07 3.64 -0.03
C ALA A 123 -34.67 2.95 1.28
N LEU A 124 -33.38 3.00 1.65
CA LEU A 124 -32.83 2.30 2.82
C LEU A 124 -33.22 2.90 4.18
N THR A 125 -33.57 4.17 4.26
CA THR A 125 -33.78 4.82 5.56
C THR A 125 -35.23 4.85 6.01
N GLY A 126 -36.21 4.78 5.09
CA GLY A 126 -37.61 5.08 5.37
C GLY A 126 -37.84 6.48 6.00
N LYS A 127 -36.79 7.30 6.13
CA LYS A 127 -36.80 8.56 6.86
C LYS A 127 -37.03 9.72 5.89
N PRO A 128 -38.07 10.56 6.10
CA PRO A 128 -38.30 11.72 5.27
C PRO A 128 -37.09 12.68 5.35
N ALA A 129 -36.81 13.38 4.24
CA ALA A 129 -35.80 14.43 4.24
C ALA A 129 -36.11 15.47 5.32
N ARG A 130 -35.11 15.89 6.08
CA ARG A 130 -35.29 16.88 7.15
C ARG A 130 -35.70 18.24 6.60
N LYS A 131 -36.52 18.98 7.36
CA LYS A 131 -36.77 20.40 7.06
C LYS A 131 -35.50 21.21 7.35
N PRO A 132 -35.06 22.09 6.44
CA PRO A 132 -33.88 22.93 6.66
C PRO A 132 -33.98 23.76 7.95
N GLY A 133 -32.85 23.93 8.64
CA GLY A 133 -32.68 24.85 9.77
C GLY A 133 -33.23 24.39 11.13
N MET A 134 -33.78 23.18 11.25
CA MET A 134 -34.39 22.70 12.50
C MET A 134 -33.64 21.51 13.11
N ILE A 135 -33.31 21.62 14.40
CA ILE A 135 -32.92 20.53 15.29
C ILE A 135 -34.05 20.35 16.30
N THR A 136 -34.70 19.19 16.29
CA THR A 136 -35.86 18.83 17.12
C THR A 136 -35.43 18.20 18.45
N VAL A 137 -36.41 17.91 19.30
CA VAL A 137 -36.19 17.20 20.58
C VAL A 137 -35.80 15.75 20.33
N GLU A 138 -36.45 15.10 19.36
CA GLU A 138 -36.16 13.73 18.94
C GLU A 138 -34.73 13.61 18.43
N ASP A 139 -34.22 14.65 17.77
CA ASP A 139 -32.84 14.64 17.30
C ASP A 139 -31.83 14.62 18.42
N ARG A 140 -32.09 15.45 19.42
CA ARG A 140 -31.25 15.52 20.61
C ARG A 140 -31.30 14.20 21.36
N ALA A 141 -32.44 13.50 21.34
CA ALA A 141 -32.63 12.19 21.97
C ALA A 141 -31.90 11.03 21.27
N TRP A 142 -31.27 11.24 20.10
CA TRP A 142 -30.50 10.19 19.44
C TRP A 142 -29.32 9.71 20.30
N TRP A 143 -29.10 8.40 20.34
CA TRP A 143 -28.23 7.73 21.32
C TRP A 143 -26.81 8.30 21.37
N SER A 144 -26.22 8.66 20.23
CA SER A 144 -24.81 9.11 20.16
C SER A 144 -24.63 10.55 20.63
N PHE A 145 -25.68 11.37 20.61
CA PHE A 145 -25.66 12.75 21.11
C PHE A 145 -26.01 12.85 22.59
N GLN A 146 -26.49 11.76 23.20
CA GLN A 146 -26.71 11.69 24.63
C GLN A 146 -25.36 11.62 25.38
N PRO A 147 -25.24 12.26 26.56
CA PRO A 147 -24.10 12.04 27.45
C PRO A 147 -23.86 10.55 27.71
N LEU A 148 -22.62 10.18 28.03
CA LEU A 148 -22.28 8.79 28.37
C LEU A 148 -23.11 8.32 29.58
N ALA A 149 -23.88 7.26 29.41
CA ALA A 149 -24.70 6.69 30.47
C ALA A 149 -23.83 6.11 31.60
N GLN A 150 -24.27 6.23 32.86
CA GLN A 150 -23.70 5.48 33.98
C GLN A 150 -24.41 4.12 34.01
N VAL A 151 -23.69 3.06 33.66
CA VAL A 151 -24.26 1.71 33.52
C VAL A 151 -23.54 0.77 34.47
N GLU A 152 -24.29 -0.04 35.22
CA GLU A 152 -23.72 -1.14 36.00
C GLU A 152 -23.75 -2.44 35.18
N PRO A 153 -22.70 -3.27 35.21
CA PRO A 153 -22.68 -4.56 34.54
C PRO A 153 -23.86 -5.46 34.98
N PRO A 154 -24.60 -6.09 34.05
CA PRO A 154 -25.71 -7.00 34.38
C PRO A 154 -25.26 -8.18 35.23
N LYS A 155 -26.18 -8.82 35.97
CA LYS A 155 -25.93 -10.07 36.69
C LYS A 155 -26.22 -11.30 35.81
N ALA A 156 -25.68 -11.35 34.60
CA ALA A 156 -25.86 -12.44 33.63
C ALA A 156 -24.56 -13.25 33.42
N GLY A 157 -24.66 -14.41 32.77
CA GLY A 157 -23.49 -15.21 32.38
C GLY A 157 -22.88 -16.07 33.50
N VAL A 158 -23.67 -16.49 34.49
CA VAL A 158 -23.19 -17.34 35.59
C VAL A 158 -22.51 -18.60 35.06
N GLY A 159 -21.25 -18.82 35.45
CA GLY A 159 -20.44 -19.97 35.02
C GLY A 159 -19.75 -19.82 33.67
N TRP A 160 -19.97 -18.73 32.94
CA TRP A 160 -19.32 -18.44 31.66
C TRP A 160 -18.54 -17.11 31.66
N ALA A 161 -19.12 -16.05 32.24
CA ALA A 161 -18.55 -14.72 32.23
C ALA A 161 -17.26 -14.65 33.05
N ILE A 162 -16.16 -14.20 32.42
CA ILE A 162 -14.86 -13.96 33.07
C ILE A 162 -14.80 -12.52 33.58
N ASN A 163 -15.27 -11.56 32.78
CA ASN A 163 -15.31 -10.14 33.16
C ASN A 163 -16.66 -9.48 32.80
N GLU A 164 -16.73 -8.16 32.98
CA GLU A 164 -17.96 -7.39 32.82
C GLU A 164 -18.47 -7.35 31.38
N VAL A 165 -17.58 -7.39 30.37
CA VAL A 165 -17.97 -7.44 28.94
C VAL A 165 -18.87 -8.64 28.69
N ASP A 166 -18.47 -9.79 29.23
CA ASP A 166 -19.22 -11.04 29.08
C ASP A 166 -20.61 -10.95 29.69
N ARG A 167 -20.79 -10.16 30.75
CA ARG A 167 -22.10 -10.01 31.39
C ARG A 167 -23.09 -9.25 30.51
N PHE A 168 -22.62 -8.25 29.77
CA PHE A 168 -23.46 -7.56 28.79
C PHE A 168 -23.83 -8.45 27.60
N VAL A 169 -22.87 -9.23 27.10
CA VAL A 169 -23.08 -10.17 26.00
C VAL A 169 -24.03 -11.30 26.42
N ALA A 170 -23.82 -11.88 27.61
CA ALA A 170 -24.67 -12.93 28.15
C ALA A 170 -26.11 -12.46 28.41
N ALA A 171 -26.31 -11.18 28.78
CA ALA A 171 -27.65 -10.61 28.89
C ALA A 171 -28.39 -10.64 27.54
N LYS A 172 -27.70 -10.28 26.45
CA LYS A 172 -28.27 -10.38 25.09
C LYS A 172 -28.48 -11.82 24.63
N HIS A 173 -27.59 -12.74 25.00
CA HIS A 173 -27.81 -14.17 24.75
C HIS A 173 -29.08 -14.67 25.43
N ALA A 174 -29.30 -14.31 26.70
CA ALA A 174 -30.50 -14.68 27.43
C ALA A 174 -31.78 -14.11 26.79
N GLU A 175 -31.76 -12.83 26.41
CA GLU A 175 -32.89 -12.18 25.71
C GLU A 175 -33.26 -12.87 24.39
N SER A 176 -32.26 -13.38 23.65
CA SER A 176 -32.46 -14.02 22.34
C SER A 176 -32.50 -15.56 22.40
N GLY A 177 -32.34 -16.16 23.58
CA GLY A 177 -32.22 -17.61 23.76
C GLY A 177 -31.04 -18.21 22.97
N LEU A 178 -29.91 -17.51 22.94
CA LEU A 178 -28.63 -17.99 22.41
C LEU A 178 -27.78 -18.56 23.55
N THR A 179 -26.81 -19.39 23.19
CA THR A 179 -25.75 -19.85 24.10
C THR A 179 -24.39 -19.49 23.51
N PRO A 180 -23.37 -19.25 24.34
CA PRO A 180 -22.03 -18.96 23.86
C PRO A 180 -21.31 -20.23 23.40
N ALA A 181 -20.41 -20.09 22.43
CA ALA A 181 -19.52 -21.16 21.99
C ALA A 181 -18.54 -21.56 23.11
N PRO A 182 -18.02 -22.80 23.08
CA PRO A 182 -16.92 -23.18 23.95
C PRO A 182 -15.70 -22.31 23.70
N GLN A 183 -14.80 -22.24 24.68
CA GLN A 183 -13.51 -21.58 24.53
C GLN A 183 -12.70 -22.25 23.41
N ALA A 184 -12.01 -21.44 22.60
CA ALA A 184 -11.07 -21.95 21.60
C ALA A 184 -9.89 -22.67 22.28
N ASP A 185 -9.29 -23.64 21.59
CA ASP A 185 -8.11 -24.32 22.10
C ASP A 185 -6.91 -23.35 22.21
N ARG A 186 -5.89 -23.75 22.99
CA ARG A 186 -4.76 -22.88 23.30
C ARG A 186 -3.94 -22.49 22.07
N ALA A 187 -3.79 -23.36 21.08
CA ALA A 187 -3.02 -23.05 19.87
C ALA A 187 -3.77 -21.99 19.03
N THR A 188 -5.10 -22.13 18.91
CA THR A 188 -5.96 -21.14 18.28
C THR A 188 -5.90 -19.80 19.01
N LEU A 189 -5.97 -19.78 20.35
CA LEU A 189 -5.92 -18.55 21.15
C LEU A 189 -4.60 -17.76 20.98
N ILE A 190 -3.44 -18.43 21.00
CA ILE A 190 -2.15 -17.72 20.82
C ILE A 190 -1.98 -17.24 19.39
N ARG A 191 -2.39 -18.02 18.38
CA ARG A 191 -2.38 -17.57 16.98
C ARG A 191 -3.25 -16.33 16.81
N ARG A 192 -4.50 -16.38 17.32
CA ARG A 192 -5.45 -15.26 17.28
C ARG A 192 -4.91 -14.02 17.99
N ALA A 193 -4.46 -14.14 19.23
CA ALA A 193 -3.96 -13.02 20.01
C ALA A 193 -2.70 -12.39 19.40
N THR A 194 -1.78 -13.20 18.89
CA THR A 194 -0.52 -12.70 18.31
C THR A 194 -0.79 -11.93 17.02
N TYR A 195 -1.57 -12.47 16.08
CA TYR A 195 -1.93 -11.73 14.87
C TYR A 195 -2.71 -10.45 15.17
N THR A 196 -3.67 -10.50 16.11
CA THR A 196 -4.47 -9.33 16.51
C THR A 196 -3.63 -8.23 17.16
N LEU A 197 -2.61 -8.57 17.95
CA LEU A 197 -1.83 -7.56 18.66
C LEU A 197 -0.61 -7.11 17.88
N THR A 198 0.07 -7.98 17.13
CA THR A 198 1.36 -7.66 16.49
C THR A 198 1.34 -7.72 14.96
N GLY A 199 0.27 -8.25 14.36
CA GLY A 199 0.17 -8.48 12.92
C GLY A 199 1.12 -9.57 12.39
N LEU A 200 1.76 -10.34 13.28
CA LEU A 200 2.72 -11.39 12.95
C LEU A 200 2.21 -12.76 13.45
N PRO A 201 2.64 -13.87 12.84
CA PRO A 201 2.42 -15.19 13.40
C PRO A 201 3.20 -15.37 14.72
N PRO A 202 2.71 -16.17 15.67
CA PRO A 202 3.53 -16.63 16.79
C PRO A 202 4.65 -17.54 16.29
N THR A 203 5.79 -17.55 16.99
CA THR A 203 6.83 -18.55 16.71
C THR A 203 6.37 -19.94 17.17
N PRO A 204 6.83 -21.03 16.54
CA PRO A 204 6.54 -22.39 17.01
C PRO A 204 6.90 -22.60 18.48
N GLU A 205 7.98 -21.98 18.93
CA GLU A 205 8.47 -22.06 20.31
C GLU A 205 7.54 -21.33 21.28
N ASP A 206 7.01 -20.16 20.89
CA ASP A 206 6.00 -19.43 21.66
C ASP A 206 4.70 -20.25 21.79
N VAL A 207 4.27 -20.90 20.71
CA VAL A 207 3.08 -21.77 20.75
C VAL A 207 3.31 -22.94 21.70
N ALA A 208 4.44 -23.67 21.56
CA ALA A 208 4.74 -24.81 22.41
C ALA A 208 4.81 -24.42 23.89
N ALA A 209 5.47 -23.29 24.21
CA ALA A 209 5.57 -22.77 25.57
C ALA A 209 4.19 -22.40 26.14
N PHE A 210 3.35 -21.70 25.37
CA PHE A 210 2.02 -21.33 25.83
C PHE A 210 1.10 -22.54 25.97
N VAL A 211 1.10 -23.48 25.02
CA VAL A 211 0.24 -24.67 25.09
C VAL A 211 0.58 -25.53 26.32
N ALA A 212 1.86 -25.62 26.69
CA ALA A 212 2.31 -26.38 27.87
C ALA A 212 2.11 -25.66 29.21
N ASP A 213 1.87 -24.33 29.22
CA ASP A 213 1.71 -23.56 30.45
C ASP A 213 0.32 -23.77 31.09
N ASN A 214 0.28 -24.59 32.14
CA ASN A 214 -0.95 -24.88 32.89
C ASN A 214 -1.28 -23.85 33.99
N ALA A 215 -0.54 -22.75 34.10
CA ALA A 215 -0.85 -21.71 35.08
C ALA A 215 -2.25 -21.10 34.80
N PRO A 216 -3.07 -20.85 35.83
CA PRO A 216 -4.41 -20.25 35.66
C PRO A 216 -4.39 -18.89 34.94
N ASN A 217 -3.29 -18.14 35.06
CA ASN A 217 -3.09 -16.85 34.41
C ASN A 217 -2.16 -16.91 33.18
N ALA A 218 -1.95 -18.09 32.58
CA ALA A 218 -1.08 -18.24 31.41
C ALA A 218 -1.52 -17.35 30.22
N TYR A 219 -2.83 -17.26 29.97
CA TYR A 219 -3.37 -16.42 28.89
C TYR A 219 -3.21 -14.93 29.18
N GLU A 220 -3.37 -14.52 30.45
CA GLU A 220 -3.13 -13.14 30.88
C GLU A 220 -1.67 -12.73 30.67
N LYS A 221 -0.71 -13.59 31.05
CA LYS A 221 0.72 -13.36 30.79
C LYS A 221 1.02 -13.26 29.29
N LEU A 222 0.36 -14.07 28.45
CA LEU A 222 0.51 -14.00 27.00
C LEU A 222 0.04 -12.63 26.47
N VAL A 223 -1.16 -12.18 26.86
CA VAL A 223 -1.71 -10.88 26.44
C VAL A 223 -0.80 -9.73 26.88
N ASP A 224 -0.34 -9.75 28.14
CA ASP A 224 0.57 -8.72 28.67
C ASP A 224 1.91 -8.67 27.92
N ARG A 225 2.48 -9.84 27.62
CA ARG A 225 3.71 -9.95 26.81
C ARG A 225 3.52 -9.37 25.40
N LEU A 226 2.39 -9.66 24.76
CA LEU A 226 2.10 -9.16 23.42
C LEU A 226 1.84 -7.65 23.39
N LEU A 227 1.12 -7.11 24.38
CA LEU A 227 0.91 -5.66 24.53
C LEU A 227 2.20 -4.89 24.86
N ALA A 228 3.16 -5.55 25.53
CA ALA A 228 4.48 -4.99 25.79
C ALA A 228 5.43 -5.07 24.57
N SER A 229 5.11 -5.90 23.57
CA SER A 229 5.95 -6.09 22.38
C SER A 229 5.99 -4.83 21.52
N PRO A 230 7.15 -4.46 20.94
CA PRO A 230 7.23 -3.36 19.98
C PRO A 230 6.35 -3.55 18.74
N GLY A 231 6.02 -4.81 18.39
CA GLY A 231 5.13 -5.16 17.30
C GLY A 231 3.69 -4.68 17.50
N TYR A 232 3.28 -4.40 18.75
CA TYR A 232 1.96 -3.85 19.08
C TYR A 232 1.73 -2.50 18.40
N GLY A 233 2.62 -1.53 18.66
CA GLY A 233 2.50 -0.20 18.09
C GLY A 233 2.64 -0.19 16.58
N GLU A 234 3.43 -1.10 16.00
CA GLU A 234 3.54 -1.23 14.54
C GLU A 234 2.25 -1.71 13.89
N HIS A 235 1.59 -2.72 14.47
CA HIS A 235 0.33 -3.23 13.95
C HIS A 235 -0.81 -2.21 14.13
N TRP A 236 -0.97 -1.69 15.35
CA TRP A 236 -2.06 -0.77 15.67
C TRP A 236 -1.90 0.61 15.03
N ALA A 237 -0.67 1.03 14.73
CA ALA A 237 -0.45 2.24 13.95
C ALA A 237 -1.09 2.13 12.56
N ARG A 238 -1.11 0.95 11.94
CA ARG A 238 -1.69 0.79 10.61
C ARG A 238 -3.16 1.18 10.55
N HIS A 239 -3.94 0.77 11.56
CA HIS A 239 -5.34 1.16 11.69
C HIS A 239 -5.50 2.68 11.80
N TRP A 240 -4.65 3.34 12.58
CA TRP A 240 -4.66 4.80 12.69
C TRP A 240 -4.26 5.50 11.38
N LEU A 241 -3.25 4.98 10.69
CA LEU A 241 -2.72 5.55 9.45
C LEU A 241 -3.74 5.47 8.30
N ASP A 242 -4.63 4.48 8.30
CA ASP A 242 -5.77 4.39 7.38
C ASP A 242 -6.77 5.53 7.59
N LEU A 243 -7.08 5.85 8.85
CA LEU A 243 -8.01 6.93 9.21
C LEU A 243 -7.49 8.30 8.78
N VAL A 244 -6.18 8.52 8.94
CA VAL A 244 -5.56 9.83 8.66
C VAL A 244 -5.06 9.97 7.22
N ARG A 245 -5.35 8.98 6.37
CA ARG A 245 -4.92 8.92 4.95
C ARG A 245 -3.42 9.05 4.77
N TYR A 246 -2.67 8.41 5.65
CA TYR A 246 -1.22 8.48 5.59
C TYR A 246 -0.70 8.08 4.21
N ALA A 247 0.23 8.88 3.69
CA ALA A 247 1.01 8.57 2.50
C ALA A 247 2.38 9.24 2.59
N ASP A 248 3.38 8.59 2.00
CA ASP A 248 4.73 9.13 1.78
C ASP A 248 4.79 9.97 0.49
N SER A 249 3.65 10.35 -0.09
CA SER A 249 3.59 11.10 -1.34
C SER A 249 2.39 12.04 -1.42
N ASP A 250 2.40 12.93 -2.39
CA ASP A 250 1.40 13.98 -2.58
C ASP A 250 0.06 13.48 -3.16
N GLY A 251 0.07 12.64 -4.19
CA GLY A 251 -1.11 12.17 -4.91
C GLY A 251 -1.74 13.17 -5.90
N PHE A 252 -2.95 12.84 -6.38
CA PHE A 252 -3.66 13.47 -7.50
C PHE A 252 -2.97 13.19 -8.85
N ARG A 253 -2.45 14.20 -9.57
CA ARG A 253 -1.80 14.00 -10.87
C ARG A 253 -0.29 13.84 -10.77
N ILE A 254 0.36 14.59 -9.88
CA ILE A 254 1.81 14.50 -9.65
C ILE A 254 2.08 13.97 -8.24
N ASP A 255 2.62 12.76 -8.15
CA ASP A 255 2.80 12.04 -6.90
C ASP A 255 4.20 12.25 -6.30
N HIS A 256 4.53 13.50 -5.94
CA HIS A 256 5.85 13.80 -5.35
C HIS A 256 6.04 13.11 -4.01
N TYR A 257 7.24 12.56 -3.79
CA TYR A 257 7.63 11.93 -2.53
C TYR A 257 7.77 12.95 -1.40
N ARG A 258 7.26 12.62 -0.21
CA ARG A 258 7.33 13.42 1.01
C ARG A 258 8.39 12.83 1.94
N PRO A 259 9.65 13.31 1.91
CA PRO A 259 10.77 12.63 2.56
C PRO A 259 10.68 12.56 4.08
N ASP A 260 9.96 13.46 4.74
CA ASP A 260 9.83 13.51 6.21
C ASP A 260 8.47 13.01 6.75
N ALA A 261 7.55 12.58 5.88
CA ALA A 261 6.22 12.09 6.30
C ALA A 261 6.32 10.87 7.24
N TYR A 262 7.31 10.01 7.04
CA TYR A 262 7.54 8.81 7.87
C TYR A 262 7.74 9.12 9.36
N ARG A 263 8.17 10.33 9.71
CA ARG A 263 8.36 10.73 11.12
C ARG A 263 7.04 10.74 11.87
N TYR A 264 5.95 11.14 11.21
CA TYR A 264 4.60 11.06 11.77
C TYR A 264 4.19 9.60 11.98
N ARG A 265 4.40 8.71 10.99
CA ARG A 265 4.16 7.27 11.14
C ARG A 265 4.90 6.69 12.34
N ASP A 266 6.18 7.02 12.47
CA ASP A 266 7.00 6.53 13.58
C ASP A 266 6.55 7.13 14.92
N TRP A 267 6.09 8.38 14.95
CA TRP A 267 5.50 8.99 16.14
C TRP A 267 4.20 8.27 16.56
N VAL A 268 3.35 7.86 15.61
CA VAL A 268 2.14 7.05 15.91
C VAL A 268 2.56 5.72 16.54
N VAL A 269 3.51 5.01 15.92
CA VAL A 269 4.04 3.73 16.45
C VAL A 269 4.58 3.89 17.88
N ARG A 270 5.43 4.90 18.11
CA ARG A 270 5.99 5.18 19.45
C ARG A 270 4.91 5.54 20.45
N SER A 271 3.93 6.36 20.07
CA SER A 271 2.84 6.79 20.95
C SER A 271 2.00 5.61 21.42
N LEU A 272 1.67 4.67 20.52
CA LEU A 272 0.94 3.46 20.86
C LEU A 272 1.78 2.50 21.72
N ASN A 273 3.05 2.29 21.37
CA ASN A 273 3.94 1.43 22.17
C ASN A 273 4.16 1.97 23.58
N ALA A 274 4.22 3.30 23.76
CA ALA A 274 4.32 3.95 25.06
C ALA A 274 2.98 4.00 25.83
N ASP A 275 1.89 3.50 25.24
CA ASP A 275 0.52 3.63 25.77
C ASP A 275 0.16 5.07 26.11
N LYS A 276 0.52 6.01 25.21
CA LYS A 276 0.19 7.41 25.35
C LYS A 276 -1.33 7.55 25.53
N PRO A 277 -1.80 8.25 26.59
CA PRO A 277 -3.22 8.53 26.78
C PRO A 277 -3.85 9.07 25.49
N TYR A 278 -4.98 8.49 25.07
CA TYR A 278 -5.57 8.83 23.77
C TYR A 278 -6.02 10.29 23.68
N ASP A 279 -6.46 10.90 24.78
CA ASP A 279 -6.70 12.33 24.86
C ASP A 279 -5.46 13.16 24.52
N ARG A 280 -4.30 12.80 25.09
CA ARG A 280 -3.01 13.44 24.79
C ARG A 280 -2.61 13.22 23.34
N PHE A 281 -2.83 12.00 22.81
CA PHE A 281 -2.57 11.64 21.43
C PHE A 281 -3.41 12.47 20.44
N VAL A 282 -4.69 12.73 20.74
CA VAL A 282 -5.57 13.62 19.96
C VAL A 282 -5.08 15.07 20.04
N GLN A 283 -4.78 15.56 21.25
CA GLN A 283 -4.37 16.95 21.47
C GLN A 283 -3.08 17.32 20.74
N GLU A 284 -2.07 16.44 20.76
CA GLU A 284 -0.81 16.65 20.04
C GLU A 284 -1.02 16.71 18.52
N GLN A 285 -1.94 15.93 17.96
CA GLN A 285 -2.21 15.93 16.51
C GLN A 285 -2.92 17.18 16.02
N ILE A 286 -3.90 17.67 16.79
CA ILE A 286 -4.68 18.86 16.41
C ILE A 286 -3.92 20.15 16.73
N ALA A 287 -3.22 20.21 17.85
CA ALA A 287 -2.68 21.46 18.39
C ALA A 287 -1.34 21.28 19.14
N GLY A 288 -0.51 20.32 18.76
CA GLY A 288 0.75 20.03 19.46
C GLY A 288 1.71 21.22 19.55
N ASP A 289 1.77 22.04 18.50
CA ASP A 289 2.56 23.28 18.45
C ASP A 289 2.01 24.38 19.39
N GLU A 290 0.69 24.43 19.60
CA GLU A 290 0.04 25.43 20.44
C GLU A 290 0.05 25.04 21.92
N MET A 291 -0.23 23.77 22.20
CA MET A 291 -0.39 23.26 23.56
C MET A 291 0.94 22.83 24.18
N PHE A 292 1.90 22.38 23.36
CA PHE A 292 3.16 21.78 23.81
C PHE A 292 4.36 22.27 22.98
N PRO A 293 4.58 23.60 22.88
CA PRO A 293 5.55 24.21 21.96
C PRO A 293 7.01 23.76 22.16
N ASP A 294 7.36 23.32 23.37
CA ASP A 294 8.70 22.85 23.70
C ASP A 294 8.92 21.35 23.46
N ASN A 295 7.87 20.61 23.06
CA ASN A 295 7.94 19.17 22.82
C ASN A 295 8.10 18.88 21.31
N PRO A 296 9.26 18.36 20.87
CA PRO A 296 9.50 18.04 19.46
C PRO A 296 8.55 16.98 18.90
N ASP A 297 8.18 15.98 19.72
CA ASP A 297 7.24 14.94 19.30
C ASP A 297 5.83 15.52 19.11
N ALA A 298 5.44 16.52 19.90
CA ALA A 298 4.15 17.20 19.72
C ALA A 298 4.12 18.01 18.42
N LEU A 299 5.25 18.60 18.01
CA LEU A 299 5.37 19.23 16.70
C LEU A 299 5.23 18.19 15.57
N VAL A 300 5.88 17.04 15.68
CA VAL A 300 5.76 15.94 14.68
C VAL A 300 4.31 15.43 14.59
N ALA A 301 3.59 15.37 15.70
CA ALA A 301 2.20 14.95 15.74
C ALA A 301 1.27 15.81 14.87
N THR A 302 1.56 17.10 14.72
CA THR A 302 0.80 18.01 13.82
C THR A 302 0.86 17.59 12.34
N GLY A 303 1.69 16.61 11.98
CA GLY A 303 1.65 15.95 10.67
C GLY A 303 0.30 15.31 10.32
N TYR A 304 -0.57 15.05 11.31
CA TYR A 304 -1.99 14.74 11.06
C TYR A 304 -2.63 15.78 10.14
N LEU A 305 -2.34 17.07 10.37
CA LEU A 305 -2.78 18.21 9.58
C LEU A 305 -1.90 18.41 8.33
N ARG A 306 -1.40 17.35 7.69
CA ARG A 306 -0.58 17.45 6.47
C ARG A 306 -0.84 16.34 5.44
N HIS A 307 -1.71 15.37 5.75
CA HIS A 307 -1.94 14.19 4.91
C HIS A 307 -3.02 14.36 3.82
N TRP A 308 -3.47 15.57 3.50
CA TRP A 308 -4.29 15.83 2.31
C TRP A 308 -3.53 15.55 1.01
N SER A 309 -4.25 15.37 -0.10
CA SER A 309 -3.67 15.33 -1.44
C SER A 309 -3.21 16.72 -1.87
N TYR A 310 -2.00 16.83 -2.41
CA TYR A 310 -1.43 18.12 -2.80
C TYR A 310 -0.89 18.06 -4.23
N GLU A 311 -0.86 19.19 -4.93
CA GLU A 311 -0.29 19.27 -6.28
C GLU A 311 0.50 20.57 -6.37
N TYR A 312 1.83 20.47 -6.31
CA TYR A 312 2.69 21.65 -6.20
C TYR A 312 2.57 22.60 -7.40
N ASN A 313 2.23 22.11 -8.60
CA ASN A 313 2.17 22.91 -9.83
C ASN A 313 0.78 23.49 -10.13
N ASN A 314 -0.18 23.37 -9.21
CA ASN A 314 -1.52 23.93 -9.36
C ASN A 314 -1.47 25.47 -9.29
N ARG A 315 -2.05 26.15 -10.29
CA ARG A 315 -2.06 27.61 -10.40
C ARG A 315 -3.28 28.27 -9.75
N ASP A 316 -4.26 27.49 -9.31
CA ASP A 316 -5.38 27.97 -8.52
C ASP A 316 -5.14 27.67 -7.03
N VAL A 317 -4.30 28.51 -6.41
CA VAL A 317 -3.94 28.39 -4.99
C VAL A 317 -5.12 28.66 -4.06
N VAL A 318 -6.16 29.38 -4.54
CA VAL A 318 -7.36 29.67 -3.76
C VAL A 318 -8.20 28.41 -3.61
N THR A 319 -8.52 27.74 -4.72
CA THR A 319 -9.25 26.46 -4.68
C THR A 319 -8.41 25.38 -4.01
N GLN A 320 -7.09 25.36 -4.23
CA GLN A 320 -6.21 24.42 -3.53
C GLN A 320 -6.25 24.64 -2.02
N ARG A 321 -6.21 25.88 -1.54
CA ARG A 321 -6.37 26.19 -0.11
C ARG A 321 -7.74 25.74 0.41
N ASP A 322 -8.81 25.99 -0.32
CA ASP A 322 -10.17 25.57 0.07
C ASP A 322 -10.26 24.04 0.23
N ASN A 323 -9.72 23.29 -0.73
CA ASN A 323 -9.67 21.82 -0.69
C ASN A 323 -8.90 21.29 0.53
N ILE A 324 -7.78 21.93 0.91
CA ILE A 324 -7.00 21.57 2.09
C ILE A 324 -7.86 21.70 3.36
N VAL A 325 -8.53 22.85 3.52
CA VAL A 325 -9.32 23.12 4.74
C VAL A 325 -10.58 22.23 4.78
N ILE A 326 -11.20 21.96 3.62
CA ILE A 326 -12.28 20.97 3.48
C ILE A 326 -11.81 19.60 3.97
N ASP A 327 -10.68 19.11 3.45
CA ASP A 327 -10.14 17.81 3.84
C ASP A 327 -9.92 17.76 5.36
N LEU A 328 -9.24 18.74 5.95
CA LEU A 328 -9.02 18.80 7.40
C LEU A 328 -10.32 18.76 8.22
N THR A 329 -11.34 19.50 7.77
CA THR A 329 -12.65 19.59 8.44
C THR A 329 -13.36 18.23 8.40
N ASP A 330 -13.45 17.63 7.21
CA ASP A 330 -14.14 16.36 6.97
C ASP A 330 -13.45 15.23 7.74
N THR A 331 -12.12 15.13 7.65
CA THR A 331 -11.34 14.12 8.40
C THR A 331 -11.57 14.20 9.89
N THR A 332 -11.53 15.41 10.45
CA THR A 332 -11.57 15.58 11.90
C THR A 332 -12.93 15.19 12.43
N ALA A 333 -14.00 15.54 11.69
CA ALA A 333 -15.35 15.10 11.99
C ALA A 333 -15.48 13.56 11.92
N ASP A 334 -15.02 12.93 10.84
CA ASP A 334 -15.12 11.48 10.66
C ASP A 334 -14.29 10.71 11.71
N VAL A 335 -13.04 11.16 11.93
CA VAL A 335 -12.08 10.45 12.78
C VAL A 335 -12.39 10.62 14.26
N PHE A 336 -12.67 11.83 14.75
CA PHE A 336 -12.81 12.04 16.20
C PHE A 336 -14.25 12.11 16.67
N MET A 337 -15.21 12.39 15.79
CA MET A 337 -16.61 12.56 16.15
C MET A 337 -17.50 11.46 15.55
N GLY A 338 -17.02 10.76 14.51
CA GLY A 338 -17.82 9.76 13.80
C GLY A 338 -19.05 10.39 13.16
N LEU A 339 -18.93 11.60 12.59
CA LEU A 339 -20.03 12.32 11.96
C LEU A 339 -19.65 12.71 10.53
N GLY A 340 -20.43 12.27 9.55
CA GLY A 340 -20.26 12.63 8.14
C GLY A 340 -20.65 14.08 7.83
N LEU A 341 -19.83 15.05 8.25
CA LEU A 341 -20.12 16.48 8.04
C LEU A 341 -20.04 16.93 6.58
N GLY A 342 -19.42 16.16 5.68
CA GLY A 342 -19.15 16.56 4.29
C GLY A 342 -20.40 17.01 3.51
N CYS A 343 -21.56 16.36 3.71
CA CYS A 343 -22.81 16.80 3.08
C CYS A 343 -23.29 18.16 3.58
N ALA A 344 -22.99 18.51 4.84
CA ALA A 344 -23.36 19.79 5.44
C ALA A 344 -22.60 20.99 4.82
N ARG A 345 -21.57 20.76 4.00
CA ARG A 345 -20.81 21.83 3.33
C ARG A 345 -21.68 22.73 2.44
N CYS A 346 -22.55 22.12 1.64
CA CYS A 346 -23.31 22.84 0.61
C CYS A 346 -24.73 23.22 1.05
N HIS A 347 -25.33 22.43 1.94
CA HIS A 347 -26.68 22.60 2.46
C HIS A 347 -26.77 21.93 3.84
N ASP A 348 -27.86 22.10 4.59
CA ASP A 348 -28.05 21.34 5.83
C ASP A 348 -28.07 19.84 5.52
N HIS A 349 -27.42 19.02 6.35
CA HIS A 349 -27.30 17.59 6.11
C HIS A 349 -28.68 16.95 5.89
N LYS A 350 -28.78 16.08 4.86
CA LYS A 350 -30.08 15.58 4.37
C LYS A 350 -30.85 14.76 5.41
N PHE A 351 -30.13 14.04 6.27
CA PHE A 351 -30.68 13.02 7.17
C PHE A 351 -30.29 13.19 8.64
N ASP A 352 -29.05 13.55 8.92
CA ASP A 352 -28.57 13.91 10.26
C ASP A 352 -28.88 15.37 10.66
N PRO A 353 -29.03 15.67 11.96
CA PRO A 353 -29.32 17.01 12.48
C PRO A 353 -28.07 17.91 12.49
N LEU A 354 -27.37 17.99 11.35
CA LEU A 354 -26.15 18.76 11.15
C LEU A 354 -26.45 19.91 10.18
N LEU A 355 -26.38 21.15 10.67
CA LEU A 355 -26.69 22.33 9.87
C LEU A 355 -25.51 22.69 8.96
N GLN A 356 -25.76 23.40 7.86
CA GLN A 356 -24.67 23.94 7.05
C GLN A 356 -23.76 24.84 7.86
N LYS A 357 -24.34 25.62 8.77
CA LYS A 357 -23.59 26.47 9.68
C LYS A 357 -22.62 25.66 10.56
N ASP A 358 -22.95 24.44 10.93
CA ASP A 358 -22.10 23.57 11.76
C ASP A 358 -20.80 23.19 11.03
N TYR A 359 -20.89 22.95 9.71
CA TYR A 359 -19.71 22.73 8.86
C TYR A 359 -18.73 23.89 8.96
N PHE A 360 -19.21 25.11 8.76
CA PHE A 360 -18.36 26.30 8.78
C PHE A 360 -17.89 26.69 10.18
N ARG A 361 -18.65 26.35 11.24
CA ARG A 361 -18.21 26.51 12.63
C ARG A 361 -17.04 25.59 12.96
N LEU A 362 -17.07 24.33 12.49
CA LEU A 362 -15.95 23.39 12.66
C LEU A 362 -14.76 23.81 11.78
N ARG A 363 -15.00 24.14 10.52
CA ARG A 363 -14.01 24.64 9.56
C ARG A 363 -13.22 25.84 10.09
N ALA A 364 -13.87 26.74 10.81
CA ALA A 364 -13.25 27.94 11.36
C ALA A 364 -12.08 27.66 12.33
N PHE A 365 -11.97 26.45 12.90
CA PHE A 365 -10.80 26.05 13.68
C PHE A 365 -9.55 25.82 12.82
N PHE A 366 -9.72 25.46 11.54
CA PHE A 366 -8.62 25.11 10.62
C PHE A 366 -8.27 26.22 9.62
N GLU A 367 -9.07 27.29 9.54
CA GLU A 367 -8.74 28.46 8.70
C GLU A 367 -7.34 29.05 8.91
N PRO A 368 -6.76 29.11 10.13
CA PRO A 368 -5.40 29.64 10.29
C PRO A 368 -4.29 28.64 9.92
N VAL A 369 -4.59 27.37 9.64
CA VAL A 369 -3.57 26.32 9.44
C VAL A 369 -2.66 26.63 8.26
N LEU A 370 -1.35 26.62 8.52
CA LEU A 370 -0.26 26.79 7.57
C LEU A 370 0.66 25.55 7.60
N PRO A 371 0.89 24.89 6.45
CA PRO A 371 1.81 23.75 6.37
C PRO A 371 3.28 24.20 6.47
N ARG A 372 4.09 23.49 7.27
CA ARG A 372 5.48 23.84 7.59
C ARG A 372 6.46 22.71 7.26
N ASP A 373 7.47 23.04 6.45
CA ASP A 373 8.54 22.13 6.03
C ASP A 373 9.94 22.64 6.42
N ASP A 374 9.96 23.65 7.31
CA ASP A 374 11.16 24.39 7.75
C ASP A 374 11.40 24.27 9.26
N LEU A 375 10.43 23.71 10.00
CA LEU A 375 10.55 23.51 11.44
C LEU A 375 11.31 22.23 11.77
N THR A 376 12.13 22.27 12.81
CA THR A 376 12.95 21.12 13.23
C THR A 376 12.38 20.46 14.48
N ALA A 377 12.18 19.15 14.45
CA ALA A 377 11.76 18.34 15.58
C ALA A 377 12.96 18.06 16.50
N THR A 378 13.40 19.08 17.23
CA THR A 378 14.58 19.00 18.11
C THR A 378 14.36 19.77 19.41
N THR A 379 15.11 19.44 20.45
CA THR A 379 15.10 20.16 21.72
C THR A 379 15.81 21.51 21.63
N ALA A 380 15.57 22.41 22.58
CA ALA A 380 16.26 23.70 22.64
C ALA A 380 17.80 23.55 22.73
N THR A 381 18.27 22.55 23.47
CA THR A 381 19.70 22.23 23.62
C THR A 381 20.33 21.78 22.30
N GLU A 382 19.67 20.87 21.58
CA GLU A 382 20.13 20.42 20.26
C GLU A 382 20.16 21.56 19.25
N ARG A 383 19.11 22.41 19.24
CA ARG A 383 19.07 23.60 18.39
C ARG A 383 20.23 24.55 18.69
N ALA A 384 20.51 24.83 19.96
CA ALA A 384 21.59 25.72 20.35
C ALA A 384 22.97 25.16 19.97
N ALA A 385 23.20 23.86 20.18
CA ALA A 385 24.42 23.18 19.79
C ALA A 385 24.61 23.20 18.27
N HIS A 386 23.56 22.88 17.51
CA HIS A 386 23.57 22.93 16.05
C HIS A 386 23.77 24.35 15.53
N ALA A 387 23.11 25.36 16.10
CA ALA A 387 23.28 26.76 15.72
C ALA A 387 24.72 27.25 15.92
N LYS A 388 25.37 26.87 17.03
CA LYS A 388 26.78 27.18 17.28
C LYS A 388 27.70 26.51 16.25
N ALA A 389 27.48 25.23 15.96
CA ALA A 389 28.25 24.50 14.95
C ALA A 389 28.02 25.05 13.54
N MET A 390 26.77 25.39 13.21
CA MET A 390 26.40 26.03 11.95
C MET A 390 27.10 27.38 11.82
N ALA A 391 27.05 28.26 12.81
CA ALA A 391 27.69 29.58 12.76
C ALA A 391 29.20 29.48 12.45
N ALA A 392 29.89 28.47 13.00
CA ALA A 392 31.29 28.21 12.69
C ALA A 392 31.50 27.82 11.21
N TRP A 393 30.64 26.96 10.66
CA TRP A 393 30.68 26.60 9.25
C TRP A 393 30.28 27.76 8.33
N GLU A 394 29.25 28.52 8.69
CA GLU A 394 28.78 29.69 7.93
C GLU A 394 29.85 30.77 7.84
N SER A 395 30.60 31.01 8.91
CA SER A 395 31.74 31.92 8.89
C SER A 395 32.84 31.46 7.93
N LYS A 396 33.19 30.16 7.95
CA LYS A 396 34.20 29.58 7.04
C LYS A 396 33.76 29.58 5.57
N SER A 397 32.45 29.39 5.32
CA SER A 397 31.88 29.28 3.98
C SER A 397 31.29 30.60 3.45
N ALA A 398 31.41 31.70 4.20
CA ALA A 398 30.76 32.96 3.89
C ALA A 398 31.13 33.51 2.50
N ASP A 399 32.42 33.49 2.15
CA ASP A 399 32.92 33.99 0.86
C ASP A 399 32.37 33.19 -0.32
N VAL A 400 32.54 31.86 -0.30
CA VAL A 400 32.05 30.99 -1.38
C VAL A 400 30.52 31.02 -1.49
N ARG A 401 29.79 31.00 -0.37
CA ARG A 401 28.32 31.15 -0.37
C ARG A 401 27.88 32.51 -0.91
N GLY A 402 28.61 33.58 -0.58
CA GLY A 402 28.37 34.93 -1.09
C GLY A 402 28.52 34.99 -2.60
N LYS A 403 29.59 34.40 -3.14
CA LYS A 403 29.83 34.28 -4.59
C LYS A 403 28.75 33.47 -5.30
N ILE A 404 28.33 32.34 -4.73
CA ILE A 404 27.21 31.53 -5.25
C ILE A 404 25.94 32.35 -5.25
N THR A 405 25.60 33.00 -4.14
CA THR A 405 24.37 33.80 -4.00
C THR A 405 24.35 34.95 -5.01
N ALA A 406 25.47 35.66 -5.18
CA ALA A 406 25.59 36.75 -6.15
C ALA A 406 25.41 36.27 -7.59
N LEU A 407 26.00 35.11 -7.94
CA LEU A 407 25.87 34.52 -9.27
C LEU A 407 24.47 33.97 -9.53
N GLU A 408 23.81 33.39 -8.53
CA GLU A 408 22.45 32.87 -8.62
C GLU A 408 21.36 33.96 -8.60
N ALA A 409 21.62 35.12 -8.00
CA ALA A 409 20.65 36.20 -7.81
C ALA A 409 19.84 36.56 -9.07
N PRO A 410 20.44 36.86 -10.25
CA PRO A 410 19.66 37.18 -11.45
C PRO A 410 18.80 36.01 -11.93
N TYR A 411 19.25 34.77 -11.71
CA TYR A 411 18.52 33.56 -12.08
C TYR A 411 17.38 33.26 -11.10
N ARG A 412 17.54 33.56 -9.81
CA ARG A 412 16.47 33.49 -8.81
C ARG A 412 15.36 34.48 -9.13
N VAL A 413 15.69 35.73 -9.48
CA VAL A 413 14.69 36.72 -9.95
C VAL A 413 13.95 36.21 -11.19
N LYS A 414 14.67 35.61 -12.14
CA LYS A 414 14.07 35.01 -13.35
C LYS A 414 13.17 33.83 -13.02
N GLY A 415 13.61 32.93 -12.14
CA GLY A 415 12.86 31.75 -11.69
C GLY A 415 11.60 32.12 -10.93
N GLU A 416 11.69 33.09 -10.02
CA GLU A 416 10.54 33.65 -9.30
C GLU A 416 9.55 34.29 -10.28
N LYS A 417 10.01 35.17 -11.18
CA LYS A 417 9.13 35.78 -12.19
C LYS A 417 8.45 34.71 -13.04
N LYS A 418 9.17 33.67 -13.45
CA LYS A 418 8.60 32.54 -14.19
C LYS A 418 7.52 31.83 -13.39
N ALA A 419 7.79 31.50 -12.11
CA ALA A 419 6.80 30.86 -11.24
C ALA A 419 5.55 31.73 -11.07
N VAL A 420 5.74 33.00 -10.71
CA VAL A 420 4.67 33.93 -10.32
C VAL A 420 3.79 34.34 -11.51
N THR A 421 4.37 34.56 -12.69
CA THR A 421 3.61 34.97 -13.89
C THR A 421 2.60 33.93 -14.38
N MET A 422 2.73 32.66 -13.97
CA MET A 422 1.78 31.60 -14.29
C MET A 422 0.52 31.62 -13.42
N PHE A 423 0.47 32.41 -12.35
CA PHE A 423 -0.71 32.54 -11.50
C PHE A 423 -1.66 33.65 -11.99
N PRO A 424 -2.94 33.62 -11.61
CA PRO A 424 -3.87 34.72 -11.90
C PRO A 424 -3.39 36.09 -11.38
N PRO A 425 -3.74 37.21 -12.03
CA PRO A 425 -3.28 38.56 -11.66
C PRO A 425 -3.50 38.93 -10.18
N GLU A 426 -4.61 38.49 -9.59
CA GLU A 426 -4.94 38.70 -8.18
C GLU A 426 -3.96 37.99 -7.25
N THR A 427 -3.49 36.79 -7.61
CA THR A 427 -2.48 36.04 -6.84
C THR A 427 -1.10 36.68 -6.99
N GLN A 428 -0.78 37.18 -8.19
CA GLN A 428 0.45 37.94 -8.42
C GLN A 428 0.47 39.21 -7.54
N ALA A 429 -0.66 39.93 -7.44
CA ALA A 429 -0.78 41.11 -6.59
C ALA A 429 -0.59 40.78 -5.10
N ILE A 430 -1.04 39.60 -4.64
CA ILE A 430 -0.77 39.13 -3.27
C ILE A 430 0.73 38.89 -3.06
N TRP A 431 1.39 38.27 -4.02
CA TRP A 431 2.83 37.99 -3.96
C TRP A 431 3.66 39.28 -3.87
N THR A 432 3.31 40.31 -4.64
CA THR A 432 4.08 41.57 -4.67
C THR A 432 3.89 42.45 -3.44
N LYS A 433 2.81 42.28 -2.66
CA LYS A 433 2.63 42.97 -1.38
C LYS A 433 3.74 42.61 -0.39
N ALA A 434 4.18 43.57 0.41
CA ALA A 434 5.12 43.30 1.49
C ALA A 434 4.49 42.34 2.51
N ALA A 435 5.27 41.42 3.10
CA ALA A 435 4.74 40.40 4.01
C ALA A 435 3.91 40.98 5.18
N LYS A 436 4.31 42.14 5.70
CA LYS A 436 3.62 42.87 6.78
C LYS A 436 2.28 43.51 6.38
N GLU A 437 2.03 43.66 5.08
CA GLU A 437 0.80 44.26 4.52
C GLU A 437 -0.23 43.20 4.11
N ARG A 438 0.16 41.92 4.09
CA ARG A 438 -0.71 40.82 3.74
C ARG A 438 -1.67 40.52 4.89
N THR A 439 -2.94 40.33 4.57
CA THR A 439 -3.90 39.70 5.49
C THR A 439 -3.47 38.26 5.81
N PRO A 440 -3.97 37.63 6.89
CA PRO A 440 -3.66 36.24 7.19
C PRO A 440 -3.98 35.27 6.03
N GLN A 441 -5.09 35.51 5.32
CA GLN A 441 -5.45 34.71 4.15
C GLN A 441 -4.43 34.88 3.02
N GLU A 442 -4.03 36.11 2.73
CA GLU A 442 -3.04 36.42 1.70
C GLU A 442 -1.66 35.85 2.04
N ALA A 443 -1.29 35.81 3.33
CA ALA A 443 -0.05 35.18 3.77
C ALA A 443 -0.04 33.66 3.50
N ILE A 444 -1.17 32.96 3.73
CA ILE A 444 -1.32 31.54 3.40
C ILE A 444 -1.22 31.32 1.89
N LEU A 445 -1.92 32.13 1.09
CA LEU A 445 -1.87 32.02 -0.37
C LEU A 445 -0.46 32.30 -0.92
N ALA A 446 0.23 33.29 -0.33
CA ALA A 446 1.62 33.58 -0.67
C ALA A 446 2.57 32.41 -0.32
N ASP A 447 2.34 31.66 0.76
CA ASP A 447 3.12 30.44 1.07
C ASP A 447 2.92 29.36 -0.02
N LEU A 448 1.68 29.15 -0.46
CA LEU A 448 1.40 28.20 -1.53
C LEU A 448 2.08 28.59 -2.86
N VAL A 449 2.14 29.90 -3.17
CA VAL A 449 2.92 30.43 -4.30
C VAL A 449 4.42 30.20 -4.09
N ASN A 450 4.92 30.47 -2.88
CA ASN A 450 6.34 30.32 -2.54
C ASN A 450 6.84 28.89 -2.79
N ARG A 451 6.03 27.87 -2.54
CA ARG A 451 6.38 26.47 -2.83
C ARG A 451 6.75 26.25 -4.30
N GLN A 452 6.13 26.98 -5.23
CA GLN A 452 6.45 26.93 -6.66
C GLN A 452 7.69 27.76 -7.02
N VAL A 453 7.92 28.85 -6.29
CA VAL A 453 9.16 29.63 -6.41
C VAL A 453 10.36 28.79 -5.95
N LEU A 454 10.24 28.09 -4.82
CA LEU A 454 11.27 27.18 -4.31
C LEU A 454 11.56 26.04 -5.31
N TYR A 455 10.53 25.48 -5.94
CA TYR A 455 10.73 24.49 -7.01
C TYR A 455 11.55 25.03 -8.19
N GLU A 456 11.36 26.30 -8.58
CA GLU A 456 12.20 26.92 -9.61
C GLU A 456 13.62 27.20 -9.12
N TYR A 457 13.81 27.44 -7.82
CA TYR A 457 15.12 27.60 -7.21
C TYR A 457 15.92 26.29 -7.18
N ASP A 458 15.28 25.15 -6.98
CA ASP A 458 15.95 23.84 -7.04
C ASP A 458 16.41 23.48 -8.46
N ARG A 459 15.92 24.20 -9.47
CA ARG A 459 16.22 23.98 -10.89
C ARG A 459 17.05 25.09 -11.52
N LEU A 460 17.70 25.94 -10.72
CA LEU A 460 18.46 27.10 -11.22
C LEU A 460 19.47 26.74 -12.32
N MET A 461 20.13 25.58 -12.23
CA MET A 461 21.09 25.10 -13.24
C MET A 461 20.51 24.96 -14.66
N THR A 462 19.18 24.87 -14.79
CA THR A 462 18.51 24.89 -16.10
C THR A 462 18.47 26.29 -16.72
N TYR A 463 18.53 27.34 -15.90
CA TYR A 463 18.46 28.75 -16.30
C TYR A 463 19.82 29.45 -16.41
N VAL A 464 20.83 28.96 -15.67
CA VAL A 464 22.18 29.53 -15.70
C VAL A 464 22.75 29.46 -17.12
N LYS A 465 23.35 30.56 -17.59
CA LYS A 465 23.96 30.63 -18.92
C LYS A 465 25.13 29.65 -19.06
N ALA A 466 25.38 29.17 -20.26
CA ALA A 466 26.39 28.15 -20.53
C ALA A 466 27.81 28.55 -20.11
N ASP A 467 28.16 29.84 -20.20
CA ASP A 467 29.45 30.41 -19.82
C ASP A 467 29.61 30.62 -18.29
N GLU A 468 28.50 30.68 -17.55
CA GLU A 468 28.50 30.83 -16.09
C GLU A 468 28.32 29.50 -15.33
N LYS A 469 27.75 28.46 -15.97
CA LYS A 469 27.62 27.12 -15.38
C LYS A 469 28.94 26.56 -14.85
N PRO A 470 30.08 26.62 -15.57
CA PRO A 470 31.36 26.14 -15.04
C PRO A 470 31.80 26.88 -13.78
N LYS A 471 31.55 28.20 -13.71
CA LYS A 471 31.89 29.03 -12.54
C LYS A 471 31.04 28.62 -11.33
N LEU A 472 29.73 28.42 -11.53
CA LEU A 472 28.83 27.96 -10.47
C LEU A 472 29.21 26.56 -9.97
N ILE A 473 29.51 25.63 -10.88
CA ILE A 473 29.94 24.26 -10.54
C ILE A 473 31.26 24.30 -9.75
N ALA A 474 32.22 25.14 -10.14
CA ALA A 474 33.48 25.29 -9.41
C ALA A 474 33.25 25.83 -7.98
N LEU A 475 32.40 26.84 -7.82
CA LEU A 475 32.04 27.37 -6.50
C LEU A 475 31.27 26.34 -5.66
N GLN A 476 30.38 25.55 -6.28
CA GLN A 476 29.68 24.45 -5.60
C GLN A 476 30.67 23.36 -5.13
N GLN A 477 31.68 23.02 -5.94
CA GLN A 477 32.74 22.09 -5.54
C GLN A 477 33.58 22.64 -4.38
N GLU A 478 33.90 23.93 -4.39
CA GLU A 478 34.58 24.61 -3.29
C GLU A 478 33.73 24.59 -2.01
N LEU A 479 32.42 24.82 -2.12
CA LEU A 479 31.49 24.71 -1.00
C LEU A 479 31.40 23.27 -0.48
N THR A 480 31.32 22.26 -1.35
CA THR A 480 31.31 20.84 -0.99
C THR A 480 32.60 20.44 -0.25
N ALA A 481 33.75 21.00 -0.59
CA ALA A 481 35.00 20.76 0.16
C ALA A 481 34.92 21.28 1.62
N LEU A 482 34.09 22.29 1.88
CA LEU A 482 33.79 22.82 3.21
C LEU A 482 32.62 22.10 3.90
N GLU A 483 31.83 21.28 3.20
CA GLU A 483 30.68 20.57 3.78
C GLU A 483 31.08 19.52 4.81
N LYS A 484 32.32 19.03 4.80
CA LYS A 484 32.84 18.13 5.86
C LYS A 484 32.75 18.73 7.27
N ASP A 485 32.80 20.07 7.37
CA ASP A 485 32.71 20.81 8.63
C ASP A 485 31.26 21.24 8.94
N LYS A 486 30.32 21.02 8.01
CA LYS A 486 28.90 21.37 8.19
C LYS A 486 28.26 20.35 9.15
N PRO A 487 27.62 20.80 10.23
CA PRO A 487 26.91 19.88 11.11
C PRO A 487 25.78 19.17 10.34
N LYS A 488 25.47 17.94 10.76
CA LYS A 488 24.37 17.17 10.18
C LYS A 488 23.06 17.94 10.35
N ALA A 489 22.28 18.02 9.27
CA ALA A 489 20.99 18.69 9.28
C ALA A 489 20.10 18.10 10.39
N LEU A 490 19.43 19.00 11.12
CA LEU A 490 18.43 18.60 12.10
C LEU A 490 17.23 17.94 11.40
N ALA A 491 16.57 17.05 12.12
CA ALA A 491 15.34 16.42 11.65
C ALA A 491 14.24 17.46 11.42
N VAL A 492 13.83 17.63 10.17
CA VAL A 492 12.70 18.48 9.81
C VAL A 492 11.39 17.77 10.17
N ALA A 493 10.44 18.51 10.70
CA ALA A 493 9.09 18.02 10.98
C ALA A 493 8.19 18.26 9.77
N PHE A 494 7.51 17.23 9.29
CA PHE A 494 6.37 17.38 8.38
C PHE A 494 5.16 17.86 9.19
N ALA A 495 5.12 19.16 9.49
CA ALA A 495 4.28 19.74 10.54
C ALA A 495 3.30 20.81 10.02
N ALA A 496 2.39 21.26 10.86
CA ALA A 496 1.52 22.41 10.60
C ALA A 496 1.48 23.33 11.82
N THR A 497 1.35 24.64 11.57
CA THR A 497 1.13 25.66 12.60
C THR A 497 -0.03 26.56 12.21
N ASP A 498 -0.37 27.54 13.05
CA ASP A 498 -1.14 28.69 12.57
C ASP A 498 -0.24 29.61 11.73
N VAL A 499 -0.84 30.37 10.80
CA VAL A 499 -0.16 31.44 10.05
C VAL A 499 0.26 32.60 10.97
N GLY A 500 -0.39 32.74 12.12
CA GLY A 500 -0.11 33.77 13.13
C GLY A 500 -1.23 33.92 14.17
N PRO A 501 -1.21 35.00 14.97
CA PRO A 501 -2.19 35.23 16.04
C PRO A 501 -3.61 35.52 15.53
N THR A 502 -3.76 35.93 14.28
CA THR A 502 -5.04 36.33 13.68
C THR A 502 -5.45 35.33 12.62
N ALA A 503 -6.59 34.68 12.81
CA ALA A 503 -7.13 33.73 11.83
C ALA A 503 -7.88 34.43 10.69
N PRO A 504 -7.85 33.89 9.45
CA PRO A 504 -8.74 34.32 8.38
C PRO A 504 -10.24 34.22 8.78
N PRO A 505 -11.10 35.12 8.26
CA PRO A 505 -12.54 35.03 8.50
C PRO A 505 -13.13 33.82 7.77
N THR A 506 -14.00 33.07 8.44
CA THR A 506 -14.73 31.95 7.83
C THR A 506 -16.07 32.43 7.30
N MET A 507 -16.37 32.19 6.02
CA MET A 507 -17.60 32.63 5.38
C MET A 507 -18.32 31.44 4.74
N ILE A 508 -19.65 31.47 4.69
CA ILE A 508 -20.43 30.51 3.92
C ILE A 508 -20.54 31.00 2.47
N PRO A 509 -20.08 30.23 1.46
CA PRO A 509 -20.18 30.61 0.06
C PRO A 509 -21.62 31.01 -0.31
N ARG A 510 -21.77 32.11 -1.06
CA ARG A 510 -23.05 32.68 -1.50
C ARG A 510 -23.99 33.15 -0.36
N LYS A 511 -23.56 33.18 0.89
CA LYS A 511 -24.32 33.71 2.04
C LYS A 511 -23.55 34.79 2.81
N THR A 512 -22.91 35.71 2.09
CA THR A 512 -22.08 36.78 2.67
C THR A 512 -22.84 37.71 3.63
N ALA A 513 -24.15 37.87 3.45
CA ALA A 513 -25.01 38.62 4.36
C ALA A 513 -25.07 38.05 5.80
N MET A 514 -24.68 36.78 6.00
CA MET A 514 -24.59 36.18 7.34
C MET A 514 -23.33 36.61 8.12
N GLY A 515 -22.39 37.31 7.47
CA GLY A 515 -21.12 37.69 8.09
C GLY A 515 -20.19 36.51 8.37
N ALA A 516 -19.13 36.78 9.13
CA ALA A 516 -18.14 35.77 9.49
C ALA A 516 -18.71 34.77 10.52
N ILE A 517 -18.46 33.49 10.28
CA ILE A 517 -18.86 32.40 11.16
C ILE A 517 -17.77 32.21 12.22
N ALA A 518 -18.15 32.38 13.49
CA ALA A 518 -17.27 32.10 14.62
C ALA A 518 -17.00 30.59 14.76
N PRO A 519 -15.81 30.19 15.25
CA PRO A 519 -15.53 28.78 15.53
C PRO A 519 -16.50 28.21 16.56
N GLY A 520 -16.87 26.95 16.37
CA GLY A 520 -17.83 26.27 17.24
C GLY A 520 -18.04 24.81 16.86
N TYR A 521 -18.66 24.08 17.78
CA TYR A 521 -18.98 22.68 17.60
C TYR A 521 -20.34 22.52 16.89
N PRO A 522 -20.72 21.32 16.44
CA PRO A 522 -22.05 21.08 15.91
C PRO A 522 -23.14 21.52 16.89
N THR A 523 -24.13 22.26 16.39
CA THR A 523 -25.21 22.87 17.19
C THR A 523 -26.03 21.84 17.96
N ILE A 524 -26.08 20.59 17.47
CA ILE A 524 -26.70 19.46 18.17
C ILE A 524 -26.01 19.15 19.52
N LEU A 525 -24.69 19.34 19.60
CA LEU A 525 -23.88 19.15 20.82
C LEU A 525 -23.72 20.44 21.62
N ALA A 526 -23.47 21.57 20.95
CA ALA A 526 -23.30 22.87 21.58
C ALA A 526 -23.71 24.02 20.64
N ALA A 527 -24.77 24.74 20.99
CA ALA A 527 -25.33 25.80 20.16
C ALA A 527 -24.47 27.08 20.13
N GLU A 528 -23.87 27.44 21.26
CA GLU A 528 -23.06 28.65 21.39
C GLU A 528 -21.72 28.51 20.65
N PRO A 529 -21.13 29.60 20.11
CA PRO A 529 -19.75 29.60 19.61
C PRO A 529 -18.74 29.12 20.67
N ALA A 530 -17.64 28.55 20.22
CA ALA A 530 -16.57 28.13 21.10
C ALA A 530 -15.87 29.33 21.75
N LYS A 531 -15.56 29.21 23.04
CA LYS A 531 -14.82 30.22 23.81
C LYS A 531 -13.32 30.07 23.57
N VAL A 532 -12.82 30.69 22.51
CA VAL A 532 -11.39 30.68 22.17
C VAL A 532 -10.62 31.64 23.10
N PRO A 533 -9.55 31.19 23.79
CA PRO A 533 -8.70 32.07 24.59
C PRO A 533 -8.03 33.17 23.77
N ALA A 534 -7.47 34.18 24.45
CA ALA A 534 -6.66 35.21 23.78
C ALA A 534 -5.52 34.57 22.96
N PRO A 535 -5.20 35.11 21.77
CA PRO A 535 -4.14 34.55 20.91
C PRO A 535 -2.76 34.65 21.57
N SER A 536 -1.87 33.73 21.22
CA SER A 536 -0.45 33.81 21.56
C SER A 536 0.31 34.63 20.51
N ALA A 537 1.62 34.80 20.63
CA ALA A 537 2.41 35.52 19.64
C ALA A 537 2.39 34.85 18.25
N THR A 538 2.16 33.53 18.20
CA THR A 538 2.30 32.72 16.98
C THR A 538 1.05 31.94 16.59
N SER A 539 -0.02 31.96 17.39
CA SER A 539 -1.24 31.19 17.13
C SER A 539 -2.51 31.90 17.60
N SER A 540 -3.60 31.62 16.90
CA SER A 540 -4.95 32.05 17.24
C SER A 540 -5.59 31.27 18.40
N ASN A 541 -4.95 30.19 18.87
CA ASN A 541 -5.44 29.24 19.89
C ASN A 541 -6.76 28.53 19.53
N ARG A 542 -7.19 28.59 18.27
CA ARG A 542 -8.41 27.92 17.80
C ARG A 542 -8.26 26.41 17.85
N ARG A 543 -7.16 25.86 17.33
CA ARG A 543 -6.95 24.40 17.31
C ARG A 543 -6.82 23.83 18.72
N ALA A 544 -6.10 24.50 19.62
CA ALA A 544 -6.02 24.11 21.02
C ALA A 544 -7.40 24.07 21.72
N THR A 545 -8.32 24.95 21.31
CA THR A 545 -9.70 24.97 21.82
C THR A 545 -10.51 23.79 21.30
N LEU A 546 -10.35 23.42 20.03
CA LEU A 546 -10.98 22.21 19.47
C LEU A 546 -10.41 20.93 20.09
N ALA A 547 -9.09 20.84 20.20
CA ALA A 547 -8.36 19.70 20.77
C ALA A 547 -8.82 19.36 22.19
N ARG A 548 -8.99 20.39 23.04
CA ARG A 548 -9.53 20.24 24.39
C ARG A 548 -10.97 19.71 24.36
N TRP A 549 -11.85 20.33 23.60
CA TRP A 549 -13.25 19.89 23.52
C TRP A 549 -13.44 18.47 22.96
N LEU A 550 -12.63 18.05 21.99
CA LEU A 550 -12.66 16.67 21.48
C LEU A 550 -12.31 15.65 22.58
N THR A 551 -11.58 16.07 23.61
CA THR A 551 -11.05 15.18 24.65
C THR A 551 -11.65 15.42 26.04
N GLU A 552 -12.64 16.31 26.13
CA GLU A 552 -13.40 16.55 27.35
C GLU A 552 -14.35 15.37 27.65
N GLU A 553 -14.48 14.99 28.92
CA GLU A 553 -15.37 13.89 29.34
C GLU A 553 -16.84 14.12 28.98
N THR A 554 -17.24 15.38 28.85
CA THR A 554 -18.59 15.78 28.45
C THR A 554 -18.85 15.58 26.96
N ASN A 555 -17.82 15.35 26.14
CA ASN A 555 -17.98 15.03 24.73
C ASN A 555 -18.45 13.57 24.57
N PRO A 556 -19.67 13.34 24.05
CA PRO A 556 -20.26 12.00 24.02
C PRO A 556 -19.71 11.11 22.89
N LEU A 557 -18.89 11.64 21.98
CA LEU A 557 -18.55 10.95 20.73
C LEU A 557 -17.15 10.33 20.76
N THR A 558 -16.12 11.08 21.14
CA THR A 558 -14.73 10.68 20.89
C THR A 558 -14.35 9.36 21.56
N ALA A 559 -14.73 9.14 22.82
CA ALA A 559 -14.49 7.87 23.48
C ALA A 559 -15.29 6.72 22.84
N ARG A 560 -16.57 6.94 22.52
CA ARG A 560 -17.42 5.91 21.88
C ARG A 560 -16.88 5.51 20.53
N VAL A 561 -16.46 6.47 19.70
CA VAL A 561 -15.92 6.23 18.37
C VAL A 561 -14.66 5.38 18.45
N LEU A 562 -13.71 5.72 19.34
CA LEU A 562 -12.50 4.93 19.49
C LEU A 562 -12.77 3.53 20.04
N VAL A 563 -13.58 3.42 21.10
CA VAL A 563 -13.94 2.13 21.71
C VAL A 563 -14.63 1.23 20.68
N ASN A 564 -15.55 1.78 19.88
CA ASN A 564 -16.22 1.04 18.83
C ASN A 564 -15.26 0.54 17.74
N ARG A 565 -14.25 1.35 17.36
CA ARG A 565 -13.19 0.92 16.43
C ARG A 565 -12.30 -0.16 17.01
N VAL A 566 -11.88 -0.03 18.27
CA VAL A 566 -11.08 -1.06 18.95
C VAL A 566 -11.88 -2.37 19.02
N TRP A 567 -13.18 -2.30 19.33
CA TRP A 567 -14.07 -3.45 19.25
C TRP A 567 -14.13 -4.03 17.83
N GLN A 568 -14.33 -3.19 16.81
CA GLN A 568 -14.35 -3.62 15.40
C GLN A 568 -13.08 -4.38 14.99
N TYR A 569 -11.89 -3.88 15.33
CA TYR A 569 -10.64 -4.53 14.91
C TYR A 569 -10.42 -5.88 15.61
N HIS A 570 -10.95 -6.06 16.82
CA HIS A 570 -10.96 -7.35 17.49
C HIS A 570 -12.03 -8.28 16.90
N PHE A 571 -13.30 -7.87 16.94
CA PHE A 571 -14.45 -8.75 16.66
C PHE A 571 -14.90 -8.79 15.20
N GLY A 572 -14.29 -8.00 14.31
CA GLY A 572 -14.58 -7.91 12.88
C GLY A 572 -15.63 -6.86 12.50
N ALA A 573 -16.54 -6.54 13.41
CA ALA A 573 -17.56 -5.49 13.27
C ALA A 573 -17.67 -4.70 14.58
N GLY A 574 -17.95 -3.39 14.49
CA GLY A 574 -18.20 -2.55 15.66
C GLY A 574 -19.53 -2.89 16.34
N LEU A 575 -19.67 -2.51 17.62
CA LEU A 575 -20.96 -2.56 18.31
C LEU A 575 -21.99 -1.71 17.56
N ALA A 576 -21.59 -0.51 17.15
CA ALA A 576 -22.22 0.23 16.05
C ALA A 576 -21.48 -0.13 14.75
N ILE A 577 -22.20 -0.59 13.74
CA ILE A 577 -21.61 -1.17 12.52
C ILE A 577 -20.71 -0.16 11.79
N ASN A 578 -21.18 1.09 11.63
CA ASN A 578 -20.43 2.14 10.94
C ASN A 578 -19.53 2.89 11.94
N SER A 579 -18.23 2.60 11.91
CA SER A 579 -17.27 3.14 12.87
C SER A 579 -16.84 4.59 12.66
N SER A 580 -17.36 5.25 11.62
CA SER A 580 -17.22 6.70 11.39
C SER A 580 -18.56 7.40 11.12
N ASP A 581 -19.68 6.74 11.37
CA ASP A 581 -21.00 7.35 11.20
C ASP A 581 -21.94 6.92 12.33
N PHE A 582 -21.99 7.76 13.37
CA PHE A 582 -22.91 7.70 14.50
C PHE A 582 -24.11 8.62 14.31
N GLY A 583 -24.30 9.15 13.09
CA GLY A 583 -25.50 9.87 12.69
C GLY A 583 -26.74 8.98 12.71
N MET A 584 -27.88 9.57 12.38
CA MET A 584 -29.18 8.92 12.27
C MET A 584 -29.31 8.03 11.02
N LEU A 585 -28.37 8.13 10.09
CA LEU A 585 -28.22 7.15 9.00
C LEU A 585 -27.66 5.82 9.48
N GLY A 586 -26.86 5.83 10.55
CA GLY A 586 -26.36 4.63 11.18
C GLY A 586 -27.40 3.90 12.02
N GLU A 587 -27.15 2.62 12.27
CA GLU A 587 -27.93 1.83 13.23
C GLU A 587 -27.44 2.07 14.66
N PRO A 588 -28.33 1.96 15.67
CA PRO A 588 -27.92 1.91 17.06
C PRO A 588 -26.95 0.74 17.34
N PRO A 589 -26.10 0.84 18.37
CA PRO A 589 -25.22 -0.26 18.75
C PRO A 589 -25.99 -1.52 19.12
N SER A 590 -25.46 -2.71 18.83
CA SER A 590 -26.05 -3.99 19.29
C SER A 590 -26.09 -4.09 20.83
N HIS A 591 -25.10 -3.48 21.50
CA HIS A 591 -24.98 -3.42 22.95
C HIS A 591 -24.72 -1.96 23.40
N PRO A 592 -25.74 -1.07 23.42
CA PRO A 592 -25.52 0.35 23.73
C PRO A 592 -25.00 0.55 25.16
N ALA A 593 -25.51 -0.23 26.11
CA ALA A 593 -25.07 -0.22 27.50
C ALA A 593 -23.59 -0.62 27.66
N LEU A 594 -23.13 -1.60 26.87
CA LEU A 594 -21.72 -2.03 26.85
C LEU A 594 -20.81 -0.96 26.25
N LEU A 595 -21.24 -0.33 25.15
CA LEU A 595 -20.46 0.74 24.50
C LEU A 595 -20.24 1.92 25.45
N ASP A 596 -21.28 2.36 26.14
CA ASP A 596 -21.20 3.46 27.11
C ASP A 596 -20.35 3.08 28.33
N TRP A 597 -20.52 1.85 28.84
CA TRP A 597 -19.73 1.33 29.95
C TRP A 597 -18.23 1.26 29.60
N LEU A 598 -17.88 0.69 28.44
CA LEU A 598 -16.49 0.64 27.97
C LEU A 598 -15.92 2.04 27.74
N SER A 599 -16.71 2.96 27.20
CA SER A 599 -16.29 4.36 26.96
C SER A 599 -15.99 5.09 28.26
N LYS A 600 -16.84 4.98 29.28
CA LYS A 600 -16.57 5.55 30.60
C LYS A 600 -15.37 4.91 31.28
N ARG A 601 -15.26 3.57 31.22
CA ARG A 601 -14.10 2.86 31.74
C ARG A 601 -12.82 3.34 31.08
N PHE A 602 -12.82 3.48 29.75
CA PHE A 602 -11.67 3.93 28.99
C PHE A 602 -11.19 5.32 29.43
N ILE A 603 -12.12 6.27 29.62
CA ILE A 603 -11.81 7.59 30.19
C ILE A 603 -11.24 7.45 31.61
N ALA A 604 -11.95 6.73 32.49
CA ALA A 604 -11.58 6.58 33.90
C ALA A 604 -10.22 5.87 34.11
N GLU A 605 -9.81 5.01 33.18
CA GLU A 605 -8.52 4.31 33.20
C GLU A 605 -7.37 5.10 32.56
N GLY A 606 -7.61 6.39 32.27
CA GLY A 606 -6.62 7.33 31.74
C GLY A 606 -6.44 7.23 30.23
N TRP A 607 -7.50 6.92 29.49
CA TRP A 607 -7.49 6.82 28.02
C TRP A 607 -6.44 5.82 27.48
N SER A 608 -6.14 4.77 28.25
CA SER A 608 -5.14 3.75 27.92
C SER A 608 -5.68 2.73 26.91
N LEU A 609 -5.10 2.70 25.72
CA LEU A 609 -5.46 1.73 24.69
C LEU A 609 -5.06 0.31 25.09
N LYS A 610 -3.89 0.14 25.72
CA LYS A 610 -3.45 -1.19 26.16
C LYS A 610 -4.36 -1.79 27.21
N LYS A 611 -4.85 -1.00 28.19
CA LYS A 611 -5.84 -1.49 29.16
C LYS A 611 -7.16 -1.88 28.50
N LEU A 612 -7.63 -1.09 27.53
CA LEU A 612 -8.83 -1.42 26.75
C LEU A 612 -8.65 -2.73 25.97
N HIS A 613 -7.55 -2.90 25.23
CA HIS A 613 -7.27 -4.16 24.52
C HIS A 613 -7.18 -5.33 25.48
N ARG A 614 -6.43 -5.19 26.59
CA ARG A 614 -6.27 -6.21 27.61
C ARG A 614 -7.64 -6.66 28.14
N HIS A 615 -8.50 -5.72 28.50
CA HIS A 615 -9.82 -6.03 29.04
C HIS A 615 -10.70 -6.80 28.04
N LEU A 616 -10.68 -6.41 26.77
CA LEU A 616 -11.41 -7.11 25.71
C LEU A 616 -10.85 -8.51 25.45
N LEU A 617 -9.52 -8.66 25.37
CA LEU A 617 -8.89 -9.94 25.10
C LEU A 617 -9.08 -10.94 26.25
N LEU A 618 -9.15 -10.48 27.50
CA LEU A 618 -9.39 -11.37 28.65
C LEU A 618 -10.86 -11.80 28.82
N SER A 619 -11.78 -11.27 28.02
CA SER A 619 -13.19 -11.66 28.05
C SER A 619 -13.41 -13.09 27.56
N ALA A 620 -14.39 -13.80 28.12
CA ALA A 620 -14.86 -15.08 27.57
C ALA A 620 -15.37 -14.89 26.14
N THR A 621 -16.03 -13.77 25.87
CA THR A 621 -16.54 -13.34 24.57
C THR A 621 -15.46 -13.42 23.49
N TRP A 622 -14.27 -12.86 23.74
CA TRP A 622 -13.13 -12.90 22.83
C TRP A 622 -12.56 -14.31 22.68
N GLN A 623 -12.54 -15.10 23.75
CA GLN A 623 -11.88 -16.41 23.77
C GLN A 623 -12.74 -17.55 23.19
N GLN A 624 -13.98 -17.27 22.76
CA GLN A 624 -14.85 -18.24 22.10
C GLN A 624 -14.22 -18.87 20.84
N SER A 625 -14.56 -20.12 20.57
CA SER A 625 -14.29 -20.80 19.31
C SER A 625 -15.18 -20.28 18.19
N ALA A 626 -14.70 -20.29 16.94
CA ALA A 626 -15.55 -20.07 15.77
C ALA A 626 -16.56 -21.19 15.52
N THR A 627 -16.39 -22.35 16.17
CA THR A 627 -17.30 -23.50 16.10
C THR A 627 -18.26 -23.52 17.29
N HIS A 628 -19.53 -23.86 17.03
CA HIS A 628 -20.57 -23.91 18.05
C HIS A 628 -21.43 -25.17 17.85
N PRO A 629 -21.71 -25.97 18.90
CA PRO A 629 -22.50 -27.21 18.76
C PRO A 629 -23.91 -27.00 18.20
N GLN A 630 -24.55 -25.87 18.51
CA GLN A 630 -25.88 -25.48 18.03
C GLN A 630 -25.85 -24.38 16.97
N ALA A 631 -24.80 -24.33 16.13
CA ALA A 631 -24.58 -23.24 15.17
C ALA A 631 -25.77 -22.98 14.24
N GLU A 632 -26.47 -24.02 13.78
CA GLU A 632 -27.62 -23.88 12.87
C GLU A 632 -28.77 -23.10 13.53
N ALA A 633 -29.16 -23.49 14.74
CA ALA A 633 -30.21 -22.80 15.50
C ALA A 633 -29.82 -21.37 15.87
N ALA A 634 -28.56 -21.14 16.23
CA ALA A 634 -28.06 -19.82 16.56
C ALA A 634 -28.03 -18.88 15.34
N ARG A 635 -27.63 -19.37 14.16
CA ARG A 635 -27.63 -18.60 12.90
C ARG A 635 -29.02 -18.16 12.46
N LEU A 636 -30.08 -18.89 12.80
CA LEU A 636 -31.45 -18.46 12.50
C LEU A 636 -31.87 -17.24 13.31
N LYS A 637 -31.27 -17.04 14.49
CA LYS A 637 -31.57 -15.94 15.41
C LYS A 637 -30.65 -14.74 15.21
N ASP A 638 -29.36 -15.01 14.99
CA ASP A 638 -28.33 -14.00 14.78
C ASP A 638 -27.35 -14.46 13.68
N PRO A 639 -27.75 -14.35 12.40
CA PRO A 639 -26.97 -14.82 11.26
C PRO A 639 -25.65 -14.08 11.09
N GLU A 640 -25.59 -12.82 11.52
CA GLU A 640 -24.43 -11.94 11.39
C GLU A 640 -23.48 -12.01 12.59
N ASN A 641 -23.80 -12.82 13.62
CA ASN A 641 -23.05 -12.91 14.87
C ASN A 641 -22.92 -11.55 15.60
N ARG A 642 -23.94 -10.67 15.49
CA ARG A 642 -23.98 -9.34 16.13
C ARG A 642 -24.10 -9.42 17.65
N LEU A 643 -24.59 -10.54 18.16
CA LEU A 643 -24.70 -10.85 19.59
C LEU A 643 -23.51 -11.67 20.10
N HIS A 644 -22.48 -11.92 19.26
CA HIS A 644 -21.23 -12.56 19.66
C HIS A 644 -21.41 -13.91 20.38
N TRP A 645 -22.28 -14.76 19.84
CA TRP A 645 -22.53 -16.12 20.37
C TRP A 645 -21.44 -17.13 19.98
N ARG A 646 -20.47 -16.71 19.14
CA ARG A 646 -19.26 -17.47 18.80
C ARG A 646 -18.11 -16.54 18.40
N GLY A 647 -16.91 -17.11 18.30
CA GLY A 647 -15.77 -16.46 17.62
C GLY A 647 -16.03 -16.29 16.11
N SER A 648 -15.29 -15.38 15.48
CA SER A 648 -15.41 -15.08 14.05
C SER A 648 -14.11 -15.40 13.33
N THR A 649 -14.17 -16.25 12.30
CA THR A 649 -13.05 -16.45 11.37
C THR A 649 -12.77 -15.15 10.61
N ARG A 650 -11.56 -14.60 10.76
CA ARG A 650 -11.18 -13.32 10.14
C ARG A 650 -10.07 -13.51 9.11
N ARG A 651 -10.19 -12.84 7.97
CA ARG A 651 -9.09 -12.75 7.00
C ARG A 651 -8.03 -11.78 7.53
N LEU A 652 -6.76 -12.15 7.41
CA LEU A 652 -5.64 -11.25 7.63
C LEU A 652 -5.71 -10.06 6.66
N GLY A 653 -5.30 -8.89 7.14
CA GLY A 653 -5.10 -7.71 6.28
C GLY A 653 -3.88 -7.88 5.36
N ALA A 654 -3.80 -7.06 4.31
CA ALA A 654 -2.71 -7.09 3.32
C ALA A 654 -1.31 -7.16 3.95
N GLU A 655 -1.05 -6.31 4.95
CA GLU A 655 0.23 -6.22 5.64
C GLU A 655 0.54 -7.50 6.42
N ALA A 656 -0.46 -8.04 7.12
CA ALA A 656 -0.30 -9.27 7.91
C ALA A 656 -0.12 -10.50 7.01
N ILE A 657 -0.76 -10.57 5.84
CA ILE A 657 -0.51 -11.63 4.85
C ILE A 657 0.95 -11.57 4.37
N ARG A 658 1.40 -10.40 3.93
CA ARG A 658 2.77 -10.23 3.43
C ARG A 658 3.80 -10.52 4.53
N ASP A 659 3.60 -9.97 5.74
CA ASP A 659 4.49 -10.17 6.87
C ASP A 659 4.48 -11.62 7.38
N ALA A 660 3.33 -12.32 7.34
CA ALA A 660 3.24 -13.74 7.68
C ALA A 660 4.09 -14.58 6.72
N VAL A 661 3.96 -14.37 5.41
CA VAL A 661 4.78 -15.11 4.43
C VAL A 661 6.28 -14.84 4.67
N LEU A 662 6.69 -13.58 4.86
CA LEU A 662 8.10 -13.25 5.15
C LEU A 662 8.60 -13.84 6.48
N SER A 663 7.71 -13.96 7.48
CA SER A 663 8.03 -14.60 8.76
C SER A 663 8.21 -16.11 8.60
N VAL A 664 7.34 -16.75 7.80
CA VAL A 664 7.40 -18.19 7.48
C VAL A 664 8.67 -18.52 6.68
N THR A 665 9.09 -17.66 5.75
CA THR A 665 10.36 -17.86 5.02
C THR A 665 11.61 -17.50 5.81
N GLY A 666 11.46 -16.79 6.94
CA GLY A 666 12.58 -16.35 7.79
C GLY A 666 13.33 -15.15 7.23
N GLU A 667 12.73 -14.41 6.29
CA GLU A 667 13.35 -13.26 5.61
C GLU A 667 12.95 -11.92 6.23
N ILE A 668 11.93 -11.90 7.11
CA ILE A 668 11.37 -10.66 7.63
C ILE A 668 12.43 -9.84 8.40
N ASP A 669 12.60 -8.59 7.98
CA ASP A 669 13.39 -7.58 8.68
C ASP A 669 12.48 -6.78 9.65
N LEU A 670 12.76 -6.95 10.94
CA LEU A 670 12.04 -6.35 12.07
C LEU A 670 12.63 -5.00 12.51
N THR A 671 13.53 -4.40 11.74
CA THR A 671 14.09 -3.08 12.05
C THR A 671 12.97 -2.03 12.12
N GLN A 672 12.90 -1.31 13.24
CA GLN A 672 11.86 -0.32 13.51
C GLN A 672 12.24 1.09 13.04
N GLY A 673 11.25 1.86 12.59
CA GLY A 673 11.35 3.29 12.30
C GLY A 673 12.26 3.70 11.12
N GLY A 674 12.32 4.98 10.81
CA GLY A 674 13.11 5.50 9.69
C GLY A 674 12.37 5.46 8.34
N PRO A 675 13.01 5.95 7.26
CA PRO A 675 12.35 6.14 5.97
C PRO A 675 11.75 4.85 5.40
N GLY A 676 10.66 5.00 4.63
CA GLY A 676 10.05 3.89 3.92
C GLY A 676 10.97 3.28 2.86
N VAL A 677 10.88 1.96 2.66
CA VAL A 677 11.66 1.20 1.67
C VAL A 677 10.79 0.75 0.49
N ASP A 678 11.43 0.30 -0.58
CA ASP A 678 10.73 -0.32 -1.71
C ASP A 678 10.05 -1.64 -1.30
N GLY A 679 8.89 -1.94 -1.90
CA GLY A 679 8.07 -3.11 -1.58
C GLY A 679 8.74 -4.47 -1.79
N ALA A 680 9.78 -4.54 -2.63
CA ALA A 680 10.57 -5.75 -2.84
C ALA A 680 11.47 -6.11 -1.63
N LYS A 681 11.72 -5.17 -0.71
CA LYS A 681 12.53 -5.44 0.49
C LYS A 681 11.73 -6.22 1.52
N ALA A 682 12.35 -7.21 2.16
CA ALA A 682 11.72 -8.08 3.16
C ALA A 682 11.41 -7.41 4.51
N ARG A 683 11.36 -6.08 4.57
CA ARG A 683 11.00 -5.33 5.77
C ARG A 683 9.49 -5.43 6.04
N ARG A 684 9.10 -5.33 7.32
CA ARG A 684 7.68 -5.24 7.71
C ARG A 684 6.92 -4.27 6.82
N SER A 685 5.71 -4.66 6.44
CA SER A 685 4.89 -3.95 5.43
C SER A 685 4.54 -2.52 5.83
N LEU A 686 4.47 -2.21 7.14
CA LEU A 686 4.31 -0.84 7.65
C LEU A 686 5.41 0.13 7.16
N TYR A 687 6.61 -0.39 6.92
CA TYR A 687 7.78 0.38 6.49
C TYR A 687 8.01 0.36 4.98
N VAL A 688 7.09 -0.21 4.20
CA VAL A 688 7.07 -0.04 2.75
C VAL A 688 6.53 1.36 2.41
N LYS A 689 7.11 2.01 1.40
CA LYS A 689 6.66 3.32 0.93
C LYS A 689 5.19 3.28 0.53
N VAL A 690 4.39 4.17 1.10
CA VAL A 690 2.96 4.34 0.77
C VAL A 690 2.85 5.45 -0.28
N GLN A 691 2.90 5.08 -1.56
CA GLN A 691 2.66 6.01 -2.67
C GLN A 691 1.20 5.95 -3.12
N ARG A 692 0.58 7.10 -3.35
CA ARG A 692 -0.84 7.20 -3.74
C ARG A 692 -1.10 6.71 -5.16
N ASN A 693 -0.25 7.06 -6.11
CA ASN A 693 -0.44 6.74 -7.54
C ASN A 693 0.29 5.47 -7.96
N ARG A 694 1.23 4.95 -7.15
CA ARG A 694 1.99 3.72 -7.44
C ARG A 694 2.07 2.80 -6.23
N ARG A 695 1.02 2.02 -6.01
CA ARG A 695 0.92 1.10 -4.87
C ARG A 695 1.78 -0.15 -5.05
N ASP A 696 2.15 -0.77 -3.93
CA ASP A 696 2.80 -2.08 -3.92
C ASP A 696 1.83 -3.15 -4.44
N ALA A 697 2.31 -4.03 -5.33
CA ALA A 697 1.45 -4.98 -6.01
C ALA A 697 0.82 -6.03 -5.08
N VAL A 698 1.53 -6.46 -4.04
CA VAL A 698 1.00 -7.45 -3.09
C VAL A 698 0.00 -6.78 -2.16
N LEU A 699 0.35 -5.62 -1.59
CA LEU A 699 -0.52 -4.92 -0.67
C LEU A 699 -1.82 -4.43 -1.35
N ASP A 700 -1.72 -3.94 -2.59
CA ASP A 700 -2.87 -3.44 -3.35
C ASP A 700 -3.89 -4.55 -3.64
N VAL A 701 -3.42 -5.73 -4.05
CA VAL A 701 -4.28 -6.86 -4.37
C VAL A 701 -5.07 -7.36 -3.15
N PHE A 702 -4.55 -7.17 -1.94
CA PHE A 702 -5.22 -7.52 -0.68
C PHE A 702 -5.92 -6.34 0.02
N ASP A 703 -6.37 -5.35 -0.77
CA ASP A 703 -7.26 -4.28 -0.33
C ASP A 703 -6.64 -3.32 0.73
N VAL A 704 -5.33 -3.00 0.61
CA VAL A 704 -4.73 -1.93 1.42
C VAL A 704 -5.43 -0.59 1.20
N ALA A 705 -5.49 0.26 2.23
CA ALA A 705 -6.08 1.59 2.11
C ALA A 705 -5.33 2.46 1.08
N GLU A 706 -6.08 3.19 0.25
CA GLU A 706 -5.51 3.93 -0.89
C GLU A 706 -4.80 5.24 -0.50
N GLY A 707 -5.07 5.75 0.71
CA GLY A 707 -4.47 6.99 1.20
C GLY A 707 -5.07 8.27 0.60
N PHE A 708 -6.20 8.20 -0.13
CA PHE A 708 -6.92 9.36 -0.66
C PHE A 708 -8.07 9.85 0.24
N ALA A 709 -8.72 8.93 0.96
CA ALA A 709 -9.86 9.22 1.82
C ALA A 709 -9.73 8.44 3.14
N SER A 710 -10.29 9.01 4.22
CA SER A 710 -10.28 8.36 5.54
C SER A 710 -10.93 6.98 5.43
N THR A 711 -10.23 5.95 5.89
CA THR A 711 -10.66 4.55 5.72
C THR A 711 -10.87 3.92 7.10
N ALA A 712 -12.08 3.97 7.61
CA ALA A 712 -12.44 3.38 8.91
C ALA A 712 -12.65 1.86 8.85
N SER A 713 -13.09 1.37 7.70
CA SER A 713 -13.17 -0.05 7.38
C SER A 713 -12.62 -0.26 5.97
N ARG A 714 -11.75 -1.26 5.81
CA ARG A 714 -11.27 -1.68 4.49
C ARG A 714 -12.28 -2.60 3.83
N ASN A 715 -12.25 -2.64 2.51
CA ASN A 715 -12.89 -3.73 1.78
C ASN A 715 -12.14 -5.03 2.08
N ILE A 716 -12.87 -6.13 2.20
CA ILE A 716 -12.30 -7.47 2.27
C ILE A 716 -12.87 -8.21 1.06
N THR A 717 -12.15 -8.15 -0.05
CA THR A 717 -12.60 -8.79 -1.30
C THR A 717 -11.96 -10.16 -1.44
N THR A 718 -12.69 -11.09 -2.07
CA THR A 718 -12.14 -12.35 -2.57
C THR A 718 -12.22 -12.32 -4.09
N THR A 719 -11.09 -12.09 -4.76
CA THR A 719 -11.06 -11.91 -6.22
C THR A 719 -10.14 -12.91 -6.92
N PRO A 720 -10.42 -13.27 -8.19
CA PRO A 720 -9.51 -14.10 -8.97
C PRO A 720 -8.09 -13.52 -9.07
N ARG A 721 -7.94 -12.18 -9.02
CA ARG A 721 -6.62 -11.53 -9.04
C ARG A 721 -5.77 -11.86 -7.80
N GLN A 722 -6.39 -11.96 -6.63
CA GLN A 722 -5.70 -12.40 -5.41
C GLN A 722 -5.23 -13.84 -5.53
N SER A 723 -6.11 -14.74 -5.97
CA SER A 723 -5.76 -16.15 -6.17
C SER A 723 -4.68 -16.34 -7.23
N LEU A 724 -4.75 -15.61 -8.35
CA LEU A 724 -3.73 -15.66 -9.39
C LEU A 724 -2.39 -15.13 -8.86
N LEU A 725 -2.36 -13.95 -8.20
CA LEU A 725 -1.12 -13.41 -7.63
C LEU A 725 -0.42 -14.41 -6.69
N LEU A 726 -1.19 -15.07 -5.83
CA LEU A 726 -0.70 -16.11 -4.92
C LEU A 726 -0.20 -17.35 -5.66
N PHE A 727 -0.92 -17.79 -6.69
CA PHE A 727 -0.63 -19.02 -7.41
C PHE A 727 0.54 -18.89 -8.40
N ASN A 728 0.61 -17.78 -9.16
CA ASN A 728 1.58 -17.61 -10.25
C ASN A 728 2.43 -16.33 -10.16
N GLY A 729 2.25 -15.52 -9.12
CA GLY A 729 3.05 -14.32 -8.94
C GLY A 729 4.48 -14.66 -8.57
N GLU A 730 5.44 -14.00 -9.24
CA GLU A 730 6.87 -14.18 -9.00
C GLU A 730 7.27 -13.98 -7.54
N TRP A 731 6.61 -13.06 -6.84
CA TRP A 731 6.83 -12.85 -5.42
C TRP A 731 6.48 -14.10 -4.60
N ALA A 732 5.29 -14.67 -4.79
CA ALA A 732 4.84 -15.86 -4.06
C ALA A 732 5.70 -17.09 -4.40
N LEU A 733 6.05 -17.29 -5.67
CA LEU A 733 6.94 -18.38 -6.11
C LEU A 733 8.34 -18.25 -5.50
N ALA A 734 8.89 -17.04 -5.45
CA ALA A 734 10.18 -16.80 -4.80
C ALA A 734 10.13 -17.07 -3.29
N ARG A 735 9.01 -16.76 -2.62
CA ARG A 735 8.82 -17.08 -1.19
C ARG A 735 8.68 -18.58 -0.95
N ALA A 736 8.01 -19.32 -1.84
CA ALA A 736 7.93 -20.77 -1.75
C ALA A 736 9.32 -21.45 -1.79
N ARG A 737 10.19 -21.01 -2.72
CA ARG A 737 11.59 -21.48 -2.79
C ARG A 737 12.38 -21.14 -1.52
N ALA A 738 12.24 -19.90 -1.03
CA ALA A 738 12.89 -19.48 0.21
C ALA A 738 12.42 -20.31 1.42
N PHE A 739 11.13 -20.65 1.48
CA PHE A 739 10.58 -21.51 2.54
C PHE A 739 11.16 -22.93 2.47
N ALA A 740 11.21 -23.54 1.29
CA ALA A 740 11.79 -24.87 1.10
C ALA A 740 13.30 -24.90 1.46
N ALA A 741 14.04 -23.86 1.08
CA ALA A 741 15.45 -23.70 1.45
C ALA A 741 15.63 -23.58 2.96
N ARG A 742 14.77 -22.81 3.64
CA ARG A 742 14.74 -22.70 5.10
C ARG A 742 14.51 -24.07 5.76
N LEU A 743 13.49 -24.82 5.34
CA LEU A 743 13.18 -26.13 5.91
C LEU A 743 14.33 -27.12 5.73
N THR A 744 15.00 -27.10 4.58
CA THR A 744 16.16 -27.94 4.30
C THR A 744 17.35 -27.59 5.19
N LYS A 745 17.51 -26.31 5.55
CA LYS A 745 18.53 -25.85 6.48
C LYS A 745 18.21 -26.18 7.94
N GLU A 746 16.95 -25.99 8.36
CA GLU A 746 16.53 -26.18 9.76
C GLU A 746 16.37 -27.65 10.16
N VAL A 747 15.96 -28.52 9.22
CA VAL A 747 15.67 -29.93 9.51
C VAL A 747 16.51 -30.84 8.61
N GLN A 748 17.51 -31.47 9.23
CA GLN A 748 18.34 -32.48 8.59
C GLN A 748 17.70 -33.87 8.69
N GLY A 749 18.04 -34.74 7.74
CA GLY A 749 17.56 -36.14 7.70
C GLY A 749 16.95 -36.52 6.36
N SER A 750 17.06 -37.80 6.01
CA SER A 750 16.56 -38.40 4.77
C SER A 750 15.44 -39.42 5.04
N GLY A 751 14.81 -39.93 3.98
CA GLY A 751 13.75 -40.93 4.09
C GLY A 751 12.45 -40.39 4.70
N ALA A 752 11.57 -41.31 5.10
CA ALA A 752 10.23 -40.99 5.60
C ALA A 752 10.26 -40.17 6.91
N ASP A 753 11.19 -40.47 7.82
CA ASP A 753 11.37 -39.72 9.07
C ASP A 753 11.79 -38.26 8.80
N GLY A 754 12.74 -38.05 7.88
CA GLY A 754 13.16 -36.72 7.46
C GLY A 754 12.03 -35.92 6.80
N VAL A 755 11.16 -36.57 6.02
CA VAL A 755 9.95 -35.95 5.46
C VAL A 755 8.97 -35.57 6.56
N ALA A 756 8.67 -36.49 7.48
CA ALA A 756 7.71 -36.24 8.55
C ALA A 756 8.14 -35.08 9.47
N LYS A 757 9.42 -35.01 9.84
CA LYS A 757 9.98 -33.90 10.62
C LYS A 757 9.92 -32.57 9.87
N ARG A 758 10.28 -32.55 8.58
CA ARG A 758 10.19 -31.33 7.74
C ARG A 758 8.75 -30.86 7.55
N THR A 759 7.82 -31.76 7.27
CA THR A 759 6.39 -31.43 7.16
C THR A 759 5.85 -30.87 8.47
N THR A 760 6.21 -31.49 9.60
CA THR A 760 5.81 -30.99 10.92
C THR A 760 6.33 -29.57 11.17
N ARG A 761 7.60 -29.31 10.85
CA ARG A 761 8.19 -27.97 10.97
C ARG A 761 7.52 -26.96 10.04
N ALA A 762 7.16 -27.36 8.82
CA ALA A 762 6.46 -26.50 7.86
C ALA A 762 5.09 -26.05 8.39
N TYR A 763 4.30 -26.99 8.93
CA TYR A 763 2.99 -26.69 9.55
C TYR A 763 3.13 -25.82 10.79
N GLN A 764 4.14 -26.08 11.63
CA GLN A 764 4.39 -25.24 12.80
C GLN A 764 4.74 -23.80 12.40
N LEU A 765 5.56 -23.61 11.37
CA LEU A 765 5.92 -22.28 10.88
C LEU A 765 4.73 -21.56 10.22
N ALA A 766 3.98 -22.23 9.35
CA ALA A 766 2.87 -21.62 8.61
C ALA A 766 1.60 -21.43 9.46
N TYR A 767 1.22 -22.46 10.22
CA TYR A 767 -0.07 -22.55 10.90
C TYR A 767 0.04 -22.47 12.43
N GLY A 768 1.24 -22.63 13.00
CA GLY A 768 1.41 -22.63 14.46
C GLY A 768 0.88 -23.90 15.12
N ARG A 769 0.71 -25.00 14.37
CA ARG A 769 0.29 -26.31 14.90
C ARG A 769 1.03 -27.44 14.20
N ALA A 770 0.96 -28.65 14.75
CA ALA A 770 1.41 -29.85 14.06
C ALA A 770 0.38 -30.28 12.98
N PRO A 771 0.82 -30.97 11.92
CA PRO A 771 -0.09 -31.62 10.98
C PRO A 771 -0.83 -32.75 11.68
N THR A 772 -2.10 -32.94 11.33
CA THR A 772 -2.85 -34.13 11.69
C THR A 772 -2.25 -35.37 11.01
N PRO A 773 -2.54 -36.60 11.48
CA PRO A 773 -2.07 -37.82 10.81
C PRO A 773 -2.44 -37.88 9.33
N ALA A 774 -3.66 -37.44 8.97
CA ALA A 774 -4.12 -37.41 7.58
C ALA A 774 -3.34 -36.39 6.72
N GLU A 775 -3.09 -35.19 7.26
CA GLU A 775 -2.29 -34.16 6.57
C GLU A 775 -0.83 -34.60 6.40
N LEU A 776 -0.26 -35.29 7.38
CA LEU A 776 1.09 -35.82 7.32
C LEU A 776 1.23 -36.88 6.21
N THR A 777 0.26 -37.80 6.12
CA THR A 777 0.18 -38.80 5.05
C THR A 777 0.02 -38.13 3.68
N ALA A 778 -0.94 -37.21 3.54
CA ALA A 778 -1.19 -36.50 2.28
C ALA A 778 0.04 -35.68 1.82
N ALA A 779 0.76 -35.06 2.74
CA ALA A 779 2.02 -34.36 2.43
C ALA A 779 3.10 -35.33 1.91
N GLY A 780 3.24 -36.50 2.54
CA GLY A 780 4.17 -37.53 2.10
C GLY A 780 3.85 -38.05 0.69
N GLU A 781 2.58 -38.31 0.40
CA GLU A 781 2.09 -38.73 -0.92
C GLU A 781 2.34 -37.65 -1.98
N PHE A 782 2.01 -36.38 -1.66
CA PHE A 782 2.23 -35.24 -2.55
C PHE A 782 3.72 -35.07 -2.89
N LEU A 783 4.59 -35.09 -1.87
CA LEU A 783 6.05 -34.94 -2.05
C LEU A 783 6.65 -36.12 -2.82
N GLY A 784 6.09 -37.32 -2.67
CA GLY A 784 6.45 -38.49 -3.49
C GLY A 784 6.09 -38.26 -4.95
N ALA A 785 4.82 -37.95 -5.23
CA ALA A 785 4.33 -37.74 -6.59
C ALA A 785 5.06 -36.60 -7.32
N GLN A 786 5.40 -35.50 -6.64
CA GLN A 786 6.08 -34.37 -7.29
C GLN A 786 7.51 -34.66 -7.72
N LYS A 787 8.21 -35.58 -7.05
CA LYS A 787 9.54 -36.03 -7.50
C LYS A 787 9.49 -36.73 -8.87
N ASP A 788 8.34 -37.32 -9.21
CA ASP A 788 8.12 -38.06 -10.44
C ASP A 788 7.63 -37.17 -11.60
N VAL A 789 7.26 -35.90 -11.36
CA VAL A 789 6.86 -34.91 -12.39
C VAL A 789 8.08 -34.36 -13.18
N GLY A 790 9.18 -35.13 -13.21
CA GLY A 790 10.42 -34.80 -13.89
C GLY A 790 10.31 -34.75 -15.41
N GLY A 791 10.03 -33.55 -15.96
CA GLY A 791 10.32 -33.19 -17.35
C GLY A 791 9.08 -32.89 -18.19
N GLY A 792 9.01 -31.68 -18.77
CA GLY A 792 8.03 -31.41 -19.84
C GLY A 792 7.55 -29.98 -20.04
N VAL A 793 7.90 -29.01 -19.20
CA VAL A 793 7.54 -27.61 -19.46
C VAL A 793 8.79 -26.75 -19.34
N GLN A 794 9.39 -26.41 -20.49
CA GLN A 794 10.14 -25.16 -20.57
C GLN A 794 9.15 -24.03 -20.31
N VAL A 795 9.07 -23.57 -19.06
CA VAL A 795 8.41 -22.32 -18.75
C VAL A 795 9.24 -21.25 -19.45
N GLN A 796 8.79 -20.75 -20.59
CA GLN A 796 9.34 -19.52 -21.16
C GLN A 796 9.16 -18.45 -20.08
N ALA A 797 10.28 -18.01 -19.48
CA ALA A 797 10.26 -16.92 -18.53
C ALA A 797 9.52 -15.73 -19.18
N SER A 798 8.67 -15.05 -18.41
CA SER A 798 8.07 -13.80 -18.88
C SER A 798 9.13 -12.70 -18.78
N LEU A 799 9.35 -11.97 -19.87
CA LEU A 799 10.29 -10.84 -19.89
C LEU A 799 9.91 -9.80 -18.84
N ILE A 800 10.83 -9.49 -17.93
CA ILE A 800 10.76 -8.27 -17.13
C ILE A 800 11.21 -7.13 -18.05
N GLY A 801 10.25 -6.40 -18.62
CA GLY A 801 10.51 -5.37 -19.61
C GLY A 801 9.94 -4.00 -19.24
N ASP A 802 10.57 -2.94 -19.75
CA ASP A 802 10.17 -1.53 -19.57
C ASP A 802 10.34 -0.78 -20.89
N LYS A 803 9.72 0.39 -21.02
CA LYS A 803 9.84 1.21 -22.24
C LYS A 803 11.21 1.87 -22.26
N LEU A 804 11.96 1.68 -23.34
CA LEU A 804 13.14 2.51 -23.64
C LEU A 804 12.64 3.85 -24.23
N PRO A 805 12.89 5.00 -23.61
CA PRO A 805 12.39 6.28 -24.10
C PRO A 805 12.88 6.55 -25.53
N PHE A 806 12.03 7.18 -26.36
CA PHE A 806 12.30 7.47 -27.78
C PHE A 806 12.38 6.25 -28.71
N ARG A 807 11.98 5.05 -28.24
CA ARG A 807 11.72 3.88 -29.08
C ARG A 807 10.28 3.38 -28.92
N ASP A 808 9.81 2.74 -29.99
CA ASP A 808 8.62 1.90 -29.98
C ASP A 808 9.03 0.49 -29.54
N GLY A 809 8.24 -0.14 -28.66
CA GLY A 809 8.56 -1.45 -28.09
C GLY A 809 8.94 -1.42 -26.60
N ARG A 810 9.51 -2.54 -26.14
CA ARG A 810 9.92 -2.77 -24.74
C ARG A 810 11.25 -3.51 -24.73
N GLY A 811 12.21 -2.97 -23.98
CA GLY A 811 13.49 -3.64 -23.74
C GLY A 811 13.48 -4.47 -22.46
N ALA A 812 14.47 -5.36 -22.33
CA ALA A 812 14.73 -6.14 -21.14
C ALA A 812 15.26 -5.25 -20.00
N VAL A 813 14.58 -5.26 -18.85
CA VAL A 813 15.07 -4.65 -17.61
C VAL A 813 16.02 -5.61 -16.94
N LEU A 814 17.30 -5.26 -16.89
CA LEU A 814 18.32 -6.05 -16.21
C LEU A 814 18.77 -5.29 -14.97
N SER A 815 18.75 -5.96 -13.82
CA SER A 815 19.05 -5.32 -12.54
C SER A 815 19.80 -6.28 -11.61
N PRO A 816 20.92 -5.86 -10.99
CA PRO A 816 21.70 -6.74 -10.12
C PRO A 816 20.89 -7.26 -8.93
N GLY A 817 21.02 -8.54 -8.62
CA GLY A 817 20.32 -9.17 -7.50
C GLY A 817 18.82 -9.41 -7.73
N THR A 818 18.35 -9.34 -8.98
CA THR A 818 16.98 -9.71 -9.38
C THR A 818 16.98 -11.03 -10.16
N MET A 819 15.80 -11.60 -10.42
CA MET A 819 15.68 -12.86 -11.20
C MET A 819 16.04 -12.71 -12.68
N GLN A 820 16.10 -11.48 -13.19
CA GLN A 820 16.55 -11.14 -14.54
C GLN A 820 17.77 -10.21 -14.44
N ASP A 821 18.85 -10.69 -13.82
CA ASP A 821 20.09 -9.93 -13.70
C ASP A 821 20.91 -9.94 -15.01
N ARG A 822 20.76 -10.98 -15.82
CA ARG A 822 21.28 -11.15 -17.17
C ARG A 822 20.47 -12.20 -17.94
N LEU A 823 20.66 -12.24 -19.25
CA LEU A 823 20.12 -13.26 -20.15
C LEU A 823 21.27 -14.04 -20.78
N MET A 824 21.04 -15.29 -21.19
CA MET A 824 22.05 -16.09 -21.88
C MET A 824 21.43 -16.94 -23.00
N ILE A 825 22.24 -17.33 -23.98
CA ILE A 825 21.88 -18.45 -24.86
C ILE A 825 22.16 -19.76 -24.12
N GLY A 826 21.19 -20.69 -24.10
CA GLY A 826 21.34 -21.97 -23.38
C GLY A 826 22.14 -23.05 -24.10
N ASP A 827 22.29 -22.93 -25.42
CA ASP A 827 23.22 -23.77 -26.19
C ASP A 827 24.61 -23.13 -26.23
N ARG A 828 25.65 -23.96 -26.38
CA ARG A 828 27.03 -23.50 -26.58
C ARG A 828 27.36 -23.38 -28.07
N ALA A 829 26.45 -22.89 -28.91
CA ALA A 829 26.67 -22.80 -30.35
C ALA A 829 27.96 -22.05 -30.66
N ARG A 830 28.71 -22.60 -31.63
CA ARG A 830 29.93 -21.97 -32.14
C ARG A 830 29.55 -20.66 -32.84
N LEU A 831 29.97 -19.53 -32.28
CA LEU A 831 29.97 -18.26 -33.02
C LEU A 831 31.16 -18.24 -34.00
N PRO A 832 31.08 -17.42 -35.07
CA PRO A 832 32.16 -17.25 -36.03
C PRO A 832 33.49 -16.84 -35.36
N GLU A 833 34.62 -17.35 -35.89
CA GLU A 833 35.98 -17.04 -35.40
C GLU A 833 36.58 -15.76 -36.05
N GLY A 834 35.79 -15.07 -36.87
CA GLY A 834 36.20 -13.90 -37.67
C GLY A 834 35.74 -12.56 -37.09
N ASP A 835 35.63 -11.57 -37.98
CA ASP A 835 35.11 -10.24 -37.63
C ASP A 835 33.73 -10.32 -36.98
N LEU A 836 33.40 -9.32 -36.15
CA LEU A 836 32.17 -9.33 -35.37
C LEU A 836 31.65 -7.92 -35.14
N THR A 837 30.34 -7.71 -35.27
CA THR A 837 29.68 -6.50 -34.76
C THR A 837 28.67 -6.85 -33.69
N ILE A 838 28.69 -6.08 -32.60
CA ILE A 838 27.71 -6.16 -31.51
C ILE A 838 27.06 -4.80 -31.38
N GLU A 839 25.74 -4.76 -31.37
CA GLU A 839 24.96 -3.52 -31.28
C GLU A 839 23.70 -3.70 -30.44
N ALA A 840 23.31 -2.63 -29.74
CA ALA A 840 22.18 -2.63 -28.82
C ALA A 840 21.66 -1.21 -28.57
N PHE A 841 20.39 -1.10 -28.20
CA PHE A 841 19.86 0.10 -27.57
C PHE A 841 19.89 -0.08 -26.06
N VAL A 842 20.36 0.92 -25.33
CA VAL A 842 20.62 0.82 -23.91
C VAL A 842 20.19 2.06 -23.16
N LEU A 843 19.66 1.87 -21.95
CA LEU A 843 19.48 2.92 -20.96
C LEU A 843 20.14 2.45 -19.67
N LEU A 844 21.24 3.09 -19.29
CA LEU A 844 21.95 2.79 -18.05
C LEU A 844 21.32 3.57 -16.89
N ARG A 845 20.79 2.92 -15.85
CA ARG A 845 20.21 3.61 -14.68
C ARG A 845 21.30 4.11 -13.73
N ALA A 846 22.29 3.27 -13.44
CA ALA A 846 23.37 3.62 -12.52
C ALA A 846 24.69 2.88 -12.87
N PRO A 847 25.83 3.59 -12.95
CA PRO A 847 27.14 2.93 -13.04
C PRO A 847 27.52 2.27 -11.71
N TYR A 848 28.53 1.41 -11.74
CA TYR A 848 29.16 0.94 -10.52
C TYR A 848 29.87 2.07 -9.77
N GLU A 849 29.83 2.05 -8.44
CA GLU A 849 30.55 3.02 -7.58
C GLU A 849 32.07 2.81 -7.57
N ASN A 850 32.54 1.65 -8.01
CA ASN A 850 33.96 1.29 -8.13
C ASN A 850 34.41 1.32 -9.61
N ALA A 851 35.51 0.63 -9.93
CA ALA A 851 36.02 0.54 -11.30
C ALA A 851 35.37 -0.57 -12.13
N ASP A 852 34.39 -1.30 -11.59
CA ASP A 852 33.73 -2.40 -12.28
C ASP A 852 32.96 -1.89 -13.50
N VAL A 853 32.94 -2.71 -14.56
CA VAL A 853 32.24 -2.43 -15.81
C VAL A 853 30.78 -2.88 -15.74
N ARG A 854 29.84 -2.08 -16.23
CA ARG A 854 28.45 -2.49 -16.53
C ARG A 854 28.44 -3.17 -17.90
N THR A 855 28.29 -4.49 -17.95
CA THR A 855 28.36 -5.26 -19.20
C THR A 855 27.05 -5.19 -19.98
N ILE A 856 27.12 -4.87 -21.27
CA ILE A 856 25.99 -4.87 -22.21
C ILE A 856 25.85 -6.27 -22.81
N ALA A 857 26.94 -6.81 -23.35
CA ALA A 857 27.02 -8.18 -23.87
C ALA A 857 28.41 -8.75 -23.60
N ALA A 858 28.50 -10.05 -23.38
CA ALA A 858 29.77 -10.74 -23.20
C ALA A 858 29.70 -12.17 -23.68
N ARG A 859 30.86 -12.69 -24.08
CA ARG A 859 31.12 -14.13 -24.16
C ARG A 859 32.40 -14.41 -23.41
N TRP A 860 32.32 -14.29 -22.09
CA TRP A 860 33.45 -14.41 -21.18
C TRP A 860 32.96 -14.52 -19.74
N ASP A 861 33.68 -15.28 -18.90
CA ASP A 861 33.44 -15.36 -17.45
C ASP A 861 34.17 -14.25 -16.66
N GLY A 862 35.15 -13.59 -17.29
CA GLY A 862 35.98 -12.57 -16.66
C GLY A 862 37.27 -13.10 -16.05
N ASP A 863 37.57 -14.41 -16.17
CA ASP A 863 38.88 -14.96 -15.80
C ASP A 863 39.90 -14.60 -16.88
N LEU A 864 41.01 -13.97 -16.50
CA LEU A 864 42.08 -13.58 -17.41
C LEU A 864 42.84 -14.78 -17.99
N LYS A 865 42.63 -15.97 -17.45
CA LYS A 865 43.17 -17.23 -18.00
C LYS A 865 42.31 -17.80 -19.12
N THR A 866 41.04 -17.42 -19.17
CA THR A 866 40.12 -17.88 -20.21
C THR A 866 40.05 -16.85 -21.32
N PRO A 867 39.95 -17.31 -22.57
CA PRO A 867 39.68 -16.40 -23.66
C PRO A 867 38.24 -15.87 -23.62
N GLY A 868 38.02 -14.69 -24.16
CA GLY A 868 36.68 -14.13 -24.29
C GLY A 868 36.65 -12.63 -24.53
N TRP A 869 35.44 -12.08 -24.65
CA TRP A 869 35.24 -10.65 -24.81
C TRP A 869 34.06 -10.12 -23.99
N SER A 870 34.09 -8.83 -23.66
CA SER A 870 32.99 -8.14 -22.97
C SER A 870 32.87 -6.69 -23.44
N LEU A 871 31.68 -6.32 -23.94
CA LEU A 871 31.29 -4.96 -24.27
C LEU A 871 30.56 -4.36 -23.07
N GLY A 872 30.94 -3.15 -22.65
CA GLY A 872 30.30 -2.51 -21.50
C GLY A 872 30.71 -1.06 -21.27
N VAL A 873 30.32 -0.55 -20.11
CA VAL A 873 30.54 0.85 -19.71
C VAL A 873 31.30 0.93 -18.38
N THR A 874 32.32 1.78 -18.30
CA THR A 874 33.15 1.91 -17.10
C THR A 874 32.40 2.49 -15.88
N GLY A 875 32.72 2.01 -14.68
CA GLY A 875 32.23 2.55 -13.40
C GLY A 875 32.86 3.89 -12.98
N LYS A 876 32.36 4.47 -11.88
CA LYS A 876 32.74 5.81 -11.37
C LYS A 876 34.21 5.95 -10.98
N LYS A 877 34.89 4.87 -10.59
CA LYS A 877 36.31 4.89 -10.20
C LYS A 877 37.23 4.26 -11.25
N SER A 878 36.80 4.21 -12.51
CA SER A 878 37.67 3.77 -13.61
C SER A 878 38.95 4.61 -13.66
N ARG A 879 40.09 3.94 -13.87
CA ARG A 879 41.39 4.61 -14.05
C ARG A 879 41.49 5.43 -15.35
N TYR A 880 40.58 5.20 -16.30
CA TYR A 880 40.47 6.00 -17.52
C TYR A 880 39.55 7.21 -17.26
N LYS A 881 38.30 7.12 -17.70
CA LYS A 881 37.23 8.07 -17.39
C LYS A 881 35.95 7.28 -17.11
N PRO A 882 35.10 7.73 -16.18
CA PRO A 882 33.82 7.08 -15.90
C PRO A 882 32.89 7.11 -17.12
N MET A 883 31.99 6.14 -17.18
CA MET A 883 30.95 6.04 -18.21
C MET A 883 31.46 5.90 -19.64
N THR A 884 32.71 5.50 -19.83
CA THR A 884 33.29 5.24 -21.15
C THR A 884 32.82 3.90 -21.67
N LEU A 885 32.32 3.87 -22.92
CA LEU A 885 32.06 2.64 -23.66
C LEU A 885 33.40 1.95 -23.96
N LEU A 886 33.53 0.67 -23.61
CA LEU A 886 34.75 -0.11 -23.82
C LEU A 886 34.44 -1.52 -24.30
N LEU A 887 35.42 -2.12 -24.99
CA LEU A 887 35.48 -3.55 -25.24
C LEU A 887 36.70 -4.14 -24.54
N GLN A 888 36.53 -5.26 -23.85
CA GLN A 888 37.65 -6.03 -23.32
C GLN A 888 37.85 -7.28 -24.16
N LEU A 889 39.07 -7.52 -24.62
CA LEU A 889 39.46 -8.71 -25.37
C LEU A 889 40.50 -9.53 -24.57
N SER A 890 40.25 -10.83 -24.41
CA SER A 890 41.17 -11.78 -23.79
C SER A 890 41.47 -12.90 -24.79
N SER A 891 42.74 -13.09 -25.13
CA SER A 891 43.17 -14.10 -26.12
C SER A 891 43.36 -15.50 -25.52
N GLY A 892 43.46 -15.64 -24.20
CA GLY A 892 43.63 -16.93 -23.52
C GLY A 892 44.83 -17.74 -24.01
N ALA A 893 45.93 -17.72 -23.24
CA ALA A 893 47.20 -18.42 -23.49
C ALA A 893 48.19 -17.72 -24.46
N ASP A 894 49.05 -16.88 -23.86
CA ASP A 894 50.47 -16.68 -24.25
C ASP A 894 51.16 -15.74 -23.23
N GLY A 895 51.19 -16.14 -21.95
CA GLY A 895 51.97 -15.48 -20.90
C GLY A 895 51.56 -14.06 -20.48
N ALA A 896 50.71 -13.35 -21.23
CA ALA A 896 50.16 -12.05 -20.87
C ALA A 896 48.95 -12.22 -19.94
N LYS A 897 49.10 -11.86 -18.66
CA LYS A 897 48.06 -11.97 -17.61
C LYS A 897 47.06 -10.80 -17.60
N GLU A 898 46.78 -10.16 -18.72
CA GLU A 898 45.88 -8.99 -18.77
C GLU A 898 44.98 -9.04 -20.01
N ALA A 899 43.67 -8.91 -19.82
CA ALA A 899 42.73 -8.65 -20.90
C ALA A 899 42.98 -7.23 -21.44
N GLU A 900 43.02 -7.07 -22.75
CA GLU A 900 43.22 -5.79 -23.43
C GLU A 900 41.94 -4.93 -23.31
N PRO A 901 41.92 -3.85 -22.51
CA PRO A 901 40.77 -2.98 -22.41
C PRO A 901 40.86 -1.85 -23.45
N LEU A 902 39.96 -1.87 -24.42
CA LEU A 902 39.87 -0.91 -25.52
C LEU A 902 38.84 0.17 -25.18
N PHE A 903 39.31 1.32 -24.69
CA PHE A 903 38.44 2.44 -24.32
C PHE A 903 38.14 3.33 -25.53
N SER A 904 36.86 3.49 -25.87
CA SER A 904 36.45 4.27 -27.05
C SER A 904 36.64 5.79 -26.90
N GLY A 905 36.66 6.30 -25.66
CA GLY A 905 36.55 7.73 -25.40
C GLY A 905 35.14 8.31 -25.61
N LEU A 906 34.15 7.46 -25.92
CA LEU A 906 32.72 7.82 -26.05
C LEU A 906 32.00 7.55 -24.72
N PHE A 907 31.08 8.43 -24.32
CA PHE A 907 30.47 8.42 -22.98
C PHE A 907 28.96 8.28 -22.99
N LEU A 908 28.44 7.48 -22.06
CA LEU A 908 27.01 7.43 -21.77
C LEU A 908 26.70 8.31 -20.53
N GLN A 909 25.48 8.83 -20.44
CA GLN A 909 24.98 9.42 -19.19
C GLN A 909 23.93 8.51 -18.54
N PRO A 910 23.96 8.31 -17.21
CA PRO A 910 22.91 7.55 -16.54
C PRO A 910 21.54 8.21 -16.72
N GLY A 911 20.50 7.42 -16.93
CA GLY A 911 19.12 7.86 -17.15
C GLY A 911 18.81 8.31 -18.58
N ARG A 912 19.77 8.25 -19.51
CA ARG A 912 19.55 8.57 -20.92
C ARG A 912 19.59 7.33 -21.83
N PRO A 913 18.76 7.30 -22.88
CA PRO A 913 18.77 6.23 -23.87
C PRO A 913 19.82 6.47 -24.96
N TYR A 914 20.58 5.43 -25.30
CA TYR A 914 21.61 5.45 -26.33
C TYR A 914 21.47 4.26 -27.27
N PHE A 915 21.79 4.46 -28.55
CA PHE A 915 22.25 3.36 -29.41
C PHE A 915 23.76 3.22 -29.27
N VAL A 916 24.26 1.98 -29.14
CA VAL A 916 25.68 1.68 -29.08
C VAL A 916 26.04 0.51 -29.98
N ALA A 917 27.23 0.56 -30.59
CA ALA A 917 27.79 -0.57 -31.34
C ALA A 917 29.31 -0.66 -31.19
N ALA A 918 29.85 -1.87 -31.35
CA ALA A 918 31.28 -2.13 -31.48
C ALA A 918 31.52 -3.10 -32.64
N SER A 919 32.13 -2.59 -33.72
CA SER A 919 32.53 -3.36 -34.89
C SER A 919 34.00 -3.75 -34.77
N ILE A 920 34.27 -5.04 -34.63
CA ILE A 920 35.59 -5.63 -34.37
C ILE A 920 36.12 -6.18 -35.69
N LYS A 921 37.19 -5.57 -36.20
CA LYS A 921 37.92 -6.03 -37.38
C LYS A 921 39.23 -6.69 -36.93
N LEU A 922 39.34 -8.02 -37.01
CA LEU A 922 40.47 -8.75 -36.43
C LEU A 922 41.78 -8.55 -37.21
N SER A 923 41.68 -8.45 -38.54
CA SER A 923 42.81 -8.22 -39.45
C SER A 923 42.43 -7.19 -40.50
N ASP A 924 43.31 -6.22 -40.74
CA ASP A 924 43.13 -5.22 -41.81
C ASP A 924 43.61 -5.74 -43.18
N GLY A 925 44.14 -6.98 -43.26
CA GLY A 925 44.70 -7.58 -44.47
C GLY A 925 46.05 -6.97 -44.85
N GLY A 926 47.14 -7.65 -44.50
CA GLY A 926 48.53 -7.28 -44.82
C GLY A 926 49.55 -7.80 -43.79
N GLU A 927 50.81 -7.95 -44.19
CA GLU A 927 51.92 -8.30 -43.27
C GLU A 927 52.46 -7.06 -42.56
N GLY A 928 52.63 -7.15 -41.25
CA GLY A 928 53.34 -6.18 -40.43
C GLY A 928 54.85 -6.21 -40.68
N PRO A 929 55.62 -5.22 -40.18
CA PRO A 929 57.07 -5.15 -40.36
C PRO A 929 57.86 -6.34 -39.77
N ASP A 930 57.19 -7.18 -38.97
CA ASP A 930 57.67 -8.41 -38.35
C ASP A 930 57.19 -9.70 -39.06
N GLY A 931 56.55 -9.59 -40.23
CA GLY A 931 56.06 -10.73 -41.02
C GLY A 931 54.81 -11.41 -40.44
N LYS A 932 54.18 -10.81 -39.41
CA LYS A 932 52.92 -11.29 -38.82
C LYS A 932 51.72 -10.55 -39.40
N GLU A 933 50.55 -11.17 -39.36
CA GLU A 933 49.31 -10.56 -39.85
C GLU A 933 48.99 -9.27 -39.08
N LYS A 934 48.71 -8.16 -39.79
CA LYS A 934 48.46 -6.85 -39.19
C LYS A 934 47.10 -6.85 -38.47
N ALA A 935 47.15 -6.81 -37.14
CA ALA A 935 45.97 -6.67 -36.30
C ALA A 935 45.14 -5.43 -36.67
N GLY A 936 43.82 -5.60 -36.75
CA GLY A 936 42.90 -4.53 -37.11
C GLY A 936 42.54 -3.61 -35.94
N GLY A 937 41.26 -3.31 -35.78
CA GLY A 937 40.78 -2.40 -34.75
C GLY A 937 39.29 -2.52 -34.48
N VAL A 938 38.87 -1.96 -33.34
CA VAL A 938 37.46 -1.84 -32.98
C VAL A 938 36.97 -0.44 -33.31
N THR A 939 35.89 -0.34 -34.08
CA THR A 939 35.17 0.92 -34.27
C THR A 939 33.95 0.93 -33.38
N PHE A 940 33.91 1.85 -32.42
CA PHE A 940 32.78 2.08 -31.54
C PHE A 940 31.87 3.15 -32.11
N TYR A 941 30.58 3.03 -31.85
CA TYR A 941 29.56 4.00 -32.24
C TYR A 941 28.64 4.30 -31.05
N ILE A 942 28.21 5.56 -30.93
CA ILE A 942 27.20 5.99 -29.96
C ILE A 942 26.29 7.07 -30.56
N LYS A 943 24.98 6.99 -30.27
CA LYS A 943 24.00 8.03 -30.58
C LYS A 943 23.09 8.24 -29.37
N ASP A 944 22.99 9.47 -28.87
CA ASP A 944 22.00 9.86 -27.86
C ASP A 944 20.62 9.90 -28.51
N LEU A 945 19.70 9.03 -28.07
CA LEU A 945 18.35 8.95 -28.65
C LEU A 945 17.42 10.04 -28.10
N SER A 946 17.84 10.77 -27.06
CA SER A 946 17.09 11.92 -26.53
C SER A 946 17.39 13.22 -27.28
N ASN A 947 18.31 13.18 -28.25
CA ASN A 947 18.75 14.33 -29.03
C ASN A 947 18.93 13.95 -30.50
N ASP A 948 17.85 14.04 -31.27
CA ASP A 948 17.84 13.67 -32.69
C ASP A 948 18.82 14.52 -33.53
N ASP A 949 19.10 15.75 -33.10
CA ASP A 949 20.00 16.69 -33.80
C ASP A 949 21.50 16.33 -33.67
N GLU A 950 21.89 15.50 -32.69
CA GLU A 950 23.30 15.16 -32.47
C GLU A 950 23.73 13.99 -33.36
N PRO A 951 24.73 14.13 -34.25
CA PRO A 951 25.12 13.03 -35.13
C PRO A 951 25.67 11.83 -34.33
N MET A 952 25.55 10.63 -34.91
CA MET A 952 26.18 9.43 -34.34
C MET A 952 27.70 9.65 -34.27
N GLN A 953 28.26 9.54 -33.08
CA GLN A 953 29.70 9.67 -32.85
C GLN A 953 30.36 8.31 -33.06
N SER A 954 31.62 8.30 -33.51
CA SER A 954 32.40 7.08 -33.67
C SER A 954 33.86 7.26 -33.23
N ALA A 955 34.49 6.17 -32.80
CA ALA A 955 35.89 6.15 -32.40
C ALA A 955 36.52 4.81 -32.77
N ARG A 956 37.65 4.82 -33.48
CA ARG A 956 38.42 3.62 -33.82
C ARG A 956 39.60 3.44 -32.87
N VAL A 957 39.70 2.27 -32.25
CA VAL A 957 40.76 1.90 -31.32
C VAL A 957 41.50 0.67 -31.89
N PRO A 958 42.83 0.74 -32.11
CA PRO A 958 43.60 -0.42 -32.55
C PRO A 958 43.66 -1.48 -31.44
N HIS A 959 43.75 -2.76 -31.79
CA HIS A 959 43.92 -3.86 -30.84
C HIS A 959 45.07 -4.78 -31.29
N LYS A 960 45.46 -5.72 -30.42
CA LYS A 960 46.55 -6.68 -30.72
C LYS A 960 46.06 -8.08 -31.10
N THR A 961 44.77 -8.35 -30.94
CA THR A 961 44.15 -9.68 -31.15
C THR A 961 43.87 -9.98 -32.62
N THR A 962 44.59 -10.90 -33.26
CA THR A 962 44.38 -11.26 -34.67
C THR A 962 43.40 -12.41 -34.90
N LYS A 963 43.03 -13.16 -33.84
CA LYS A 963 42.03 -14.23 -33.89
C LYS A 963 41.24 -14.29 -32.59
N LEU A 964 39.92 -14.49 -32.68
CA LEU A 964 39.11 -14.84 -31.52
C LEU A 964 39.22 -16.36 -31.27
N PRO A 965 39.77 -16.79 -30.13
CA PRO A 965 39.85 -18.22 -29.75
C PRO A 965 38.47 -18.82 -29.46
N GLU A 966 38.38 -20.15 -29.44
CA GLU A 966 37.15 -20.86 -29.07
C GLU A 966 36.85 -20.66 -27.57
N VAL A 967 35.63 -20.19 -27.27
CA VAL A 967 35.21 -19.82 -25.91
C VAL A 967 34.11 -20.75 -25.42
N ASP A 968 34.35 -21.41 -24.28
CA ASP A 968 33.38 -22.34 -23.66
C ASP A 968 32.25 -21.62 -22.88
N ALA A 969 32.42 -20.32 -22.61
CA ALA A 969 31.38 -19.50 -21.99
C ALA A 969 30.22 -19.21 -22.98
N PRO A 970 28.95 -19.25 -22.51
CA PRO A 970 27.80 -18.86 -23.30
C PRO A 970 27.82 -17.35 -23.59
N LEU A 971 27.12 -16.95 -24.66
CA LEU A 971 26.82 -15.54 -24.87
C LEU A 971 25.82 -15.07 -23.81
N THR A 972 26.14 -13.95 -23.16
CA THR A 972 25.29 -13.31 -22.15
C THR A 972 25.00 -11.86 -22.53
N ILE A 973 23.78 -11.41 -22.20
CA ILE A 973 23.33 -10.02 -22.32
C ILE A 973 23.09 -9.49 -20.90
N GLY A 974 23.68 -8.34 -20.59
CA GLY A 974 23.56 -7.67 -19.28
C GLY A 974 24.49 -8.17 -18.18
N GLY A 975 25.48 -9.00 -18.48
CA GLY A 975 26.43 -9.50 -17.48
C GLY A 975 27.47 -10.41 -18.12
N ARG A 976 28.50 -10.80 -17.37
CA ARG A 976 29.46 -11.87 -17.77
C ARG A 976 28.94 -13.26 -17.38
N TRP A 977 29.49 -14.33 -17.90
CA TRP A 977 29.11 -15.68 -17.45
C TRP A 977 29.59 -15.95 -16.00
N GLY A 978 28.76 -16.53 -15.13
CA GLY A 978 29.13 -16.92 -13.75
C GLY A 978 29.50 -15.79 -12.77
N ALA A 979 29.65 -14.53 -13.21
CA ALA A 979 30.12 -13.44 -12.36
C ALA A 979 29.00 -12.77 -11.55
N GLN A 980 29.17 -12.62 -10.24
CA GLN A 980 28.24 -11.85 -9.38
C GLN A 980 28.51 -10.32 -9.39
N LYS A 981 29.51 -9.90 -10.16
CA LYS A 981 29.87 -8.51 -10.44
C LYS A 981 29.87 -8.30 -11.96
N HIS A 982 29.94 -7.05 -12.40
CA HIS A 982 29.85 -6.64 -13.81
C HIS A 982 28.48 -6.78 -14.47
N LEU A 983 27.41 -6.70 -13.68
CA LEU A 983 26.02 -6.77 -14.14
C LEU A 983 25.54 -5.43 -14.69
N TRP A 984 24.67 -5.45 -15.69
CA TRP A 984 23.94 -4.27 -16.15
C TRP A 984 22.91 -3.83 -15.12
N ASP A 985 22.58 -2.54 -15.13
CA ASP A 985 21.51 -1.97 -14.31
C ASP A 985 20.78 -0.93 -15.14
N GLY A 986 19.69 -1.36 -15.77
CA GLY A 986 18.97 -0.55 -16.73
C GLY A 986 18.17 -1.36 -17.74
N VAL A 987 17.89 -0.75 -18.89
CA VAL A 987 17.13 -1.37 -19.99
C VAL A 987 18.09 -1.67 -21.14
N ILE A 988 17.99 -2.84 -21.74
CA ILE A 988 18.66 -3.21 -23.00
C ILE A 988 17.60 -3.67 -24.00
N ASP A 989 17.65 -3.16 -25.22
CA ASP A 989 16.68 -3.42 -26.27
C ASP A 989 17.36 -3.67 -27.63
N ASP A 990 16.66 -4.36 -28.53
CA ASP A 990 17.09 -4.77 -29.88
C ASP A 990 18.60 -5.07 -29.99
N VAL A 991 19.05 -6.17 -29.38
CA VAL A 991 20.45 -6.61 -29.44
C VAL A 991 20.66 -7.40 -30.73
N ARG A 992 21.55 -6.91 -31.61
CA ARG A 992 21.92 -7.61 -32.86
C ARG A 992 23.41 -7.96 -32.84
N MET A 993 23.73 -9.14 -33.36
CA MET A 993 25.10 -9.58 -33.60
C MET A 993 25.27 -9.98 -35.07
N SER A 994 26.38 -9.57 -35.66
CA SER A 994 26.70 -9.87 -37.07
C SER A 994 28.12 -10.41 -37.23
N ASP A 995 28.31 -11.34 -38.17
CA ASP A 995 29.59 -12.03 -38.44
C ASP A 995 30.57 -11.26 -39.33
N VAL A 996 30.39 -9.93 -39.39
CA VAL A 996 31.23 -9.00 -40.14
C VAL A 996 31.42 -7.71 -39.33
N ALA A 997 32.49 -6.97 -39.59
CA ALA A 997 32.69 -5.63 -39.06
C ALA A 997 31.88 -4.61 -39.88
N LEU A 998 30.71 -4.21 -39.38
CA LEU A 998 29.78 -3.30 -40.06
C LEU A 998 30.28 -1.84 -39.97
N ARG A 999 30.00 -1.08 -41.04
CA ARG A 999 30.14 0.38 -41.07
C ARG A 999 28.87 1.07 -40.59
N GLY A 1000 28.97 2.34 -40.21
CA GLY A 1000 27.87 3.11 -39.58
C GLY A 1000 26.53 3.05 -40.34
N GLU A 1001 26.56 3.08 -41.67
CA GLU A 1001 25.39 3.00 -42.54
C GLU A 1001 24.71 1.62 -42.56
N GLN A 1002 25.40 0.57 -42.08
CA GLN A 1002 24.93 -0.81 -42.05
C GLN A 1002 24.45 -1.24 -40.65
N LEU A 1003 24.68 -0.42 -39.62
CA LEU A 1003 24.29 -0.68 -38.23
C LEU A 1003 22.78 -0.66 -38.06
N LEU A 1004 22.26 -1.31 -37.01
CA LEU A 1004 20.83 -1.44 -36.73
C LEU A 1004 20.10 -0.10 -36.61
N LEU A 1005 20.79 0.94 -36.12
CA LEU A 1005 20.23 2.29 -36.07
C LEU A 1005 19.83 2.82 -37.45
N THR A 1006 20.55 2.43 -38.50
CA THR A 1006 20.41 2.94 -39.86
C THR A 1006 19.71 1.95 -40.79
N THR A 1007 19.96 0.65 -40.57
CA THR A 1007 19.37 -0.48 -41.31
C THR A 1007 18.68 -1.43 -40.32
N GLU A 1008 17.40 -1.17 -40.06
CA GLU A 1008 16.59 -1.97 -39.14
C GLU A 1008 16.35 -3.40 -39.66
N GLY A 1009 16.26 -4.37 -38.74
CA GLY A 1009 15.90 -5.75 -39.04
C GLY A 1009 17.09 -6.68 -39.29
N LEU A 1010 16.83 -7.80 -39.97
CA LEU A 1010 17.83 -8.84 -40.26
C LEU A 1010 18.64 -8.49 -41.51
N THR A 1011 19.91 -8.90 -41.50
CA THR A 1011 20.80 -8.92 -42.67
C THR A 1011 21.32 -10.34 -42.89
N ASP A 1012 21.89 -10.61 -44.07
CA ASP A 1012 22.51 -11.92 -44.38
C ASP A 1012 23.66 -12.29 -43.42
N HIS A 1013 24.20 -11.29 -42.73
CA HIS A 1013 25.27 -11.43 -41.74
C HIS A 1013 24.77 -11.55 -40.30
N THR A 1014 23.45 -11.46 -40.07
CA THR A 1014 22.88 -11.46 -38.71
C THR A 1014 22.90 -12.86 -38.11
N ILE A 1015 23.76 -13.04 -37.12
CA ILE A 1015 23.90 -14.31 -36.39
C ILE A 1015 23.05 -14.36 -35.11
N GLY A 1016 22.51 -13.24 -34.65
CA GLY A 1016 21.55 -13.25 -33.55
C GLY A 1016 20.85 -11.91 -33.46
N TYR A 1017 19.53 -11.92 -33.23
CA TYR A 1017 18.75 -10.70 -33.09
C TYR A 1017 17.61 -10.85 -32.07
N TRP A 1018 17.72 -10.14 -30.94
CA TRP A 1018 16.79 -10.23 -29.82
C TRP A 1018 16.09 -8.90 -29.58
N ARG A 1019 14.78 -8.88 -29.85
CA ARG A 1019 13.95 -7.66 -29.92
C ARG A 1019 13.12 -7.37 -28.66
N PHE A 1020 12.86 -8.38 -27.83
CA PHE A 1020 12.10 -8.24 -26.58
C PHE A 1020 10.63 -7.71 -26.69
N GLU A 1021 10.13 -7.43 -27.91
CA GLU A 1021 8.82 -6.79 -28.15
C GLU A 1021 7.58 -7.64 -27.78
N ASN A 1022 7.68 -8.99 -27.70
CA ASN A 1022 6.52 -9.88 -27.51
C ASN A 1022 6.53 -10.62 -26.15
N ARG A 1023 5.41 -10.69 -25.42
CA ARG A 1023 5.34 -11.39 -24.12
C ARG A 1023 5.56 -12.92 -24.23
N THR A 1024 5.10 -13.52 -25.32
CA THR A 1024 5.26 -14.96 -25.60
C THR A 1024 6.32 -15.10 -26.69
N GLY A 1025 7.59 -15.18 -26.29
CA GLY A 1025 8.73 -15.21 -27.22
C GLY A 1025 9.65 -13.99 -27.18
N ALA A 1026 9.61 -13.16 -26.12
CA ALA A 1026 10.53 -12.03 -25.92
C ALA A 1026 12.00 -12.43 -26.00
N PHE A 1027 12.30 -13.67 -25.63
CA PHE A 1027 13.64 -14.22 -25.64
C PHE A 1027 14.00 -14.88 -26.97
N ASN A 1028 13.10 -14.88 -27.95
CA ASN A 1028 13.38 -15.54 -29.21
C ASN A 1028 14.42 -14.76 -30.00
N ASP A 1029 15.43 -15.49 -30.49
CA ASP A 1029 16.21 -15.03 -31.62
C ASP A 1029 15.31 -14.92 -32.86
N SER A 1030 15.28 -13.72 -33.43
CA SER A 1030 14.56 -13.41 -34.67
C SER A 1030 15.34 -13.85 -35.91
N SER A 1031 16.63 -14.18 -35.76
CA SER A 1031 17.45 -14.73 -36.83
C SER A 1031 17.09 -16.18 -37.16
N PRO A 1032 17.45 -16.70 -38.34
CA PRO A 1032 17.20 -18.10 -38.70
C PRO A 1032 18.04 -19.10 -37.88
N HIS A 1033 18.90 -18.64 -36.97
CA HIS A 1033 19.80 -19.49 -36.19
C HIS A 1033 19.20 -20.02 -34.88
N GLY A 1034 18.01 -19.56 -34.47
CA GLY A 1034 17.28 -20.12 -33.33
C GLY A 1034 18.00 -19.99 -31.97
N ARG A 1035 18.85 -18.98 -31.80
CA ARG A 1035 19.66 -18.74 -30.60
C ARG A 1035 18.85 -18.09 -29.47
N HIS A 1036 17.78 -18.75 -29.02
CA HIS A 1036 16.87 -18.21 -28.02
C HIS A 1036 17.56 -17.96 -26.67
N LEU A 1037 17.24 -16.83 -26.04
CA LEU A 1037 17.72 -16.47 -24.71
C LEU A 1037 16.94 -17.19 -23.60
N MET A 1038 17.54 -17.24 -22.42
CA MET A 1038 16.93 -17.70 -21.18
C MET A 1038 17.48 -16.93 -19.98
N THR A 1039 16.72 -16.91 -18.89
CA THR A 1039 17.15 -16.38 -17.59
C THR A 1039 17.98 -17.41 -16.82
N LEU A 1040 18.87 -16.95 -15.93
CA LEU A 1040 19.73 -17.78 -15.07
C LEU A 1040 19.00 -18.67 -14.05
N THR A 1041 17.68 -18.84 -14.14
CA THR A 1041 16.86 -19.59 -13.16
C THR A 1041 16.92 -21.09 -13.30
N THR A 1042 17.82 -21.62 -14.14
CA THR A 1042 18.20 -23.03 -14.12
C THR A 1042 19.71 -23.09 -13.92
N ASP A 1043 20.10 -23.40 -12.68
CA ASP A 1043 21.37 -24.07 -12.43
C ASP A 1043 21.60 -25.12 -13.51
N SER A 1044 22.74 -25.06 -14.20
CA SER A 1044 23.29 -26.17 -14.97
C SER A 1044 23.87 -27.28 -14.06
N GLY A 1045 23.43 -27.33 -12.80
CA GLY A 1045 23.63 -28.43 -11.87
C GLY A 1045 22.37 -29.30 -11.84
N VAL A 1046 22.56 -30.61 -11.73
CA VAL A 1046 21.53 -31.64 -11.53
C VAL A 1046 20.29 -31.09 -10.82
N ARG A 1047 19.13 -31.11 -11.49
CA ARG A 1047 17.83 -30.71 -10.94
C ARG A 1047 17.59 -31.46 -9.63
N ASP A 1048 17.63 -30.76 -8.49
CA ASP A 1048 17.25 -31.34 -7.20
C ASP A 1048 15.72 -31.47 -7.16
N THR A 1049 15.23 -32.58 -7.71
CA THR A 1049 13.79 -32.91 -7.73
C THR A 1049 13.20 -32.96 -6.33
N SER A 1050 14.01 -33.16 -5.29
CA SER A 1050 13.56 -33.10 -3.91
C SER A 1050 13.32 -31.65 -3.47
N LEU A 1051 14.20 -30.71 -3.82
CA LEU A 1051 14.00 -29.28 -3.50
C LEU A 1051 12.82 -28.68 -4.28
N ASP A 1052 12.62 -29.09 -5.53
CA ASP A 1052 11.45 -28.70 -6.33
C ASP A 1052 10.14 -29.19 -5.69
N ALA A 1053 10.06 -30.46 -5.31
CA ALA A 1053 8.88 -31.01 -4.63
C ALA A 1053 8.57 -30.27 -3.32
N TRP A 1054 9.60 -29.92 -2.54
CA TRP A 1054 9.44 -29.11 -1.33
C TRP A 1054 9.02 -27.67 -1.63
N THR A 1055 9.50 -27.09 -2.73
CA THR A 1055 9.08 -25.75 -3.18
C THR A 1055 7.59 -25.75 -3.50
N ASP A 1056 7.10 -26.73 -4.26
CA ASP A 1056 5.67 -26.86 -4.58
C ASP A 1056 4.83 -27.08 -3.33
N PHE A 1057 5.30 -27.92 -2.40
CA PHE A 1057 4.62 -28.13 -1.13
C PHE A 1057 4.56 -26.86 -0.29
N CYS A 1058 5.66 -26.12 -0.19
CA CYS A 1058 5.70 -24.83 0.49
C CYS A 1058 4.77 -23.81 -0.16
N HIS A 1059 4.67 -23.81 -1.49
CA HIS A 1059 3.75 -22.98 -2.25
C HIS A 1059 2.29 -23.28 -1.89
N VAL A 1060 1.91 -24.55 -1.74
CA VAL A 1060 0.57 -24.93 -1.27
C VAL A 1060 0.29 -24.34 0.12
N LEU A 1061 1.23 -24.47 1.06
CA LEU A 1061 1.03 -24.00 2.43
C LEU A 1061 0.86 -22.48 2.51
N ILE A 1062 1.71 -21.71 1.82
CA ILE A 1062 1.65 -20.25 1.88
C ILE A 1062 0.45 -19.65 1.13
N ASN A 1063 -0.25 -20.45 0.33
CA ASN A 1063 -1.45 -20.04 -0.42
C ASN A 1063 -2.75 -20.59 0.18
N SER A 1064 -2.67 -21.27 1.32
CA SER A 1064 -3.82 -21.88 1.97
C SER A 1064 -4.70 -20.88 2.73
N ASN A 1065 -5.97 -21.24 2.92
CA ASN A 1065 -6.87 -20.49 3.79
C ASN A 1065 -6.35 -20.43 5.23
N GLU A 1066 -5.68 -21.47 5.73
CA GLU A 1066 -5.20 -21.49 7.11
C GLU A 1066 -4.04 -20.51 7.36
N LEU A 1067 -3.26 -20.15 6.33
CA LEU A 1067 -2.32 -19.03 6.44
C LEU A 1067 -3.07 -17.69 6.47
N ILE A 1068 -4.06 -17.52 5.57
CA ILE A 1068 -4.70 -16.23 5.28
C ILE A 1068 -5.80 -15.88 6.28
N TYR A 1069 -6.42 -16.87 6.93
CA TYR A 1069 -7.49 -16.70 7.90
C TYR A 1069 -7.02 -17.11 9.30
N VAL A 1070 -7.56 -16.43 10.30
CA VAL A 1070 -7.29 -16.69 11.71
C VAL A 1070 -8.62 -16.90 12.41
N ASP A 1071 -8.92 -18.17 12.70
CA ASP A 1071 -9.73 -18.74 13.79
C ASP A 1071 -9.94 -20.23 13.53
#